data_AF-R1EP39-F1
#
_entry.id   AF-R1EP39-F1
#
_cell.length_a   1.000
_cell.length_b   1.000
_cell.length_c   1.000
_cell.angle_alpha   90.00
_cell.angle_beta   90.00
_cell.angle_gamma   90.00
#
_symmetry.space_group_name_H-M   'P 1'
#
loop_
_entity.id
_entity.type
_entity.pdbx_description
1 polymer ?
#
loop_
_entity_poly.entity_id
_entity_poly.type
_entity_poly.pdbx_seq_one_letter_code
_entity_poly.pdbx_strand_id
1 'polypeptide(L)'
;MPKPLSIEELIKPAEPAAAPAAAPAAAPGKKLSIEDLVARVRDGDTDEKVAAAEELGDLAADAADGAEACAEIVQADGVRPLVDLARNGSGMEKQWAAYALSELSARDFSSSIFEAGGIGPLVKLARSGGEDAMEWAAQALGYLARLADASEAIKEADGVGALVELVPSGTAGAQFAAWALGNLAGHGPDYCTAIRQAGGEQALAELSRTGDKTAKKYAEKALVKLSSATAPAAAPAAAPAAAPAAAPASVLGKKAPGPSQLAPGSKKQNMGSASSAAAPSIAPAARFSVKEHVGVMSSADLARALAKLGFTANALEECVLRAKLLEIIDGVEGSDWATTLKQATERAVRSFLEQFLPSRSVPSRAAKALTSQDPAKMWQGLISEFCPPAPGQPDRRGKKVLAVGPGFGFLKNPEQIRIVERAGFEVKRLLCPDPEAADFEMANEIGAVVAAIESFKPDAVLCASRGGAYMVELWRMMEAGQFSKGDFGCLMINAHPDIDRVLYSKLPKDVRIVLVQGSEEEIWRRARGYGSMGQVEAGSLEALMRTGSPGLCYLYHTVEKGGMRQRKGDKHIPASLMHDDCLPRLIDALLAEKPPFAFPASCAAFTSEARRAHERFLGFEPRSLRRFWASEERKGRDATMRFRVTEGSDEYKAVVGIFQAEPTVARFYAPHSKTASLDVAYIERVENGNLHESTDVGYGNHHSTFQKLGVDFVGGVHTRWLFHGAGSAEVVEAIIDNPTNGFQPMATERALWGQGTYCARDAAYPWQLNNCCKTCIDGEGNMMVMLCLVVVGVPTVGEEGLRNMPKIHEGLVPKMRYGSFVDSPANPEMFVVQNGADIYPAYIIHFS
;
A
#
# COMPACT_ATOMS: atom_id res chain seq x y z
N MET A 1 14.48 7.74 -32.65
CA MET A 1 13.42 6.95 -31.97
C MET A 1 12.18 7.83 -31.92
N PRO A 2 10.99 7.37 -32.35
CA PRO A 2 9.78 8.18 -32.23
C PRO A 2 9.40 8.31 -30.75
N LYS A 3 8.96 9.51 -30.37
CA LYS A 3 8.65 9.88 -28.99
C LYS A 3 7.32 9.23 -28.59
N PRO A 4 7.20 8.58 -27.40
CA PRO A 4 5.92 8.10 -26.91
C PRO A 4 4.97 9.29 -26.69
N LEU A 5 3.68 9.06 -26.94
CA LEU A 5 2.63 10.08 -26.90
C LEU A 5 2.29 10.50 -25.47
N SER A 6 1.95 11.78 -25.27
CA SER A 6 1.51 12.28 -23.97
C SER A 6 0.04 11.91 -23.73
N ILE A 7 -0.29 11.61 -22.47
CA ILE A 7 -1.67 11.27 -22.05
C ILE A 7 -2.65 12.44 -22.25
N GLU A 8 -2.15 13.68 -22.30
CA GLU A 8 -2.95 14.87 -22.61
C GLU A 8 -3.56 14.86 -24.03
N GLU A 9 -2.91 14.19 -24.99
CA GLU A 9 -3.45 14.03 -26.36
C GLU A 9 -4.52 12.92 -26.44
N LEU A 10 -4.60 12.05 -25.43
CA LEU A 10 -5.47 10.86 -25.37
C LEU A 10 -6.79 11.08 -24.62
N ILE A 11 -6.92 12.16 -23.84
CA ILE A 11 -8.07 12.38 -22.95
C ILE A 11 -8.78 13.70 -23.29
N LYS A 12 -9.83 13.64 -24.12
CA LYS A 12 -10.93 14.62 -24.12
C LYS A 12 -12.27 13.88 -23.98
N PRO A 13 -13.19 14.33 -23.10
CA PRO A 13 -14.39 13.57 -22.76
C PRO A 13 -15.44 13.60 -23.88
N ALA A 14 -16.14 12.49 -24.06
CA ALA A 14 -17.45 12.38 -24.71
C ALA A 14 -18.46 11.79 -23.71
N GLU A 15 -19.70 12.28 -23.71
CA GLU A 15 -20.79 11.87 -22.79
C GLU A 15 -21.15 10.37 -22.89
N PRO A 16 -21.57 9.72 -21.78
CA PRO A 16 -21.80 8.28 -21.76
C PRO A 16 -23.22 7.87 -22.19
N ALA A 17 -23.31 6.78 -22.97
CA ALA A 17 -24.51 5.97 -23.17
C ALA A 17 -24.39 4.65 -22.37
N ALA A 18 -25.52 4.18 -21.83
CA ALA A 18 -25.65 3.16 -20.78
C ALA A 18 -25.23 1.72 -21.15
N ALA A 19 -24.86 0.92 -20.13
CA ALA A 19 -24.55 -0.52 -20.24
C ALA A 19 -25.35 -1.39 -19.23
N PRO A 20 -25.63 -2.68 -19.55
CA PRO A 20 -26.49 -3.58 -18.77
C PRO A 20 -25.77 -4.52 -17.78
N ALA A 21 -26.58 -5.23 -16.96
CA ALA A 21 -26.27 -5.93 -15.70
C ALA A 21 -25.57 -7.31 -15.78
N ALA A 22 -24.92 -7.71 -14.68
CA ALA A 22 -24.19 -8.99 -14.47
C ALA A 22 -24.84 -9.91 -13.39
N ALA A 23 -24.52 -11.21 -13.46
CA ALA A 23 -25.12 -12.33 -12.72
C ALA A 23 -24.28 -12.81 -11.48
N PRO A 24 -24.84 -13.60 -10.54
CA PRO A 24 -24.31 -13.77 -9.18
C PRO A 24 -23.33 -14.95 -8.95
N ALA A 25 -22.54 -14.86 -7.86
CA ALA A 25 -21.45 -15.74 -7.43
C ALA A 25 -21.80 -16.67 -6.22
N ALA A 26 -20.98 -17.72 -6.02
CA ALA A 26 -21.16 -18.88 -5.11
C ALA A 26 -20.44 -18.79 -3.73
N ALA A 27 -20.71 -19.74 -2.81
CA ALA A 27 -20.55 -19.72 -1.34
C ALA A 27 -19.18 -20.17 -0.70
N PRO A 28 -18.89 -19.91 0.61
CA PRO A 28 -17.56 -20.03 1.29
C PRO A 28 -17.28 -21.30 2.15
N GLY A 29 -15.99 -21.55 2.54
CA GLY A 29 -15.43 -22.76 3.21
C GLY A 29 -14.97 -22.67 4.71
N LYS A 30 -14.43 -23.77 5.30
CA LYS A 30 -14.31 -24.14 6.76
C LYS A 30 -12.93 -23.84 7.43
N LYS A 31 -12.87 -23.67 8.78
CA LYS A 31 -11.67 -23.41 9.64
C LYS A 31 -10.81 -24.68 9.92
N LEU A 32 -9.48 -24.54 10.09
CA LEU A 32 -8.47 -25.62 10.26
C LEU A 32 -8.07 -25.87 11.74
N SER A 33 -7.51 -27.05 12.06
CA SER A 33 -7.00 -27.42 13.42
C SER A 33 -5.51 -27.08 13.61
N ILE A 34 -4.99 -27.11 14.85
CA ILE A 34 -3.55 -26.90 15.14
C ILE A 34 -2.68 -27.98 14.48
N GLU A 35 -3.13 -29.23 14.46
CA GLU A 35 -2.44 -30.31 13.74
C GLU A 35 -2.32 -30.02 12.24
N ASP A 36 -3.40 -29.50 11.62
CA ASP A 36 -3.39 -29.11 10.20
C ASP A 36 -2.43 -27.93 9.96
N LEU A 37 -2.38 -26.97 10.88
CA LEU A 37 -1.48 -25.82 10.80
C LEU A 37 -0.02 -26.25 10.92
N VAL A 38 0.31 -27.13 11.88
CA VAL A 38 1.68 -27.69 12.02
C VAL A 38 2.07 -28.48 10.77
N ALA A 39 1.16 -29.28 10.22
CA ALA A 39 1.41 -29.99 8.96
C ALA A 39 1.70 -29.03 7.80
N ARG A 40 0.98 -27.89 7.72
CA ARG A 40 1.22 -26.86 6.71
C ARG A 40 2.53 -26.10 6.90
N VAL A 41 2.95 -25.82 8.13
CA VAL A 41 4.28 -25.25 8.42
C VAL A 41 5.39 -26.18 7.89
N ARG A 42 5.21 -27.50 8.02
CA ARG A 42 6.17 -28.50 7.57
C ARG A 42 6.16 -28.69 6.05
N ASP A 43 4.98 -28.96 5.50
CA ASP A 43 4.82 -29.55 4.17
C ASP A 43 4.18 -28.61 3.13
N GLY A 44 3.63 -27.46 3.57
CA GLY A 44 2.92 -26.52 2.72
C GLY A 44 3.81 -25.77 1.73
N ASP A 45 3.17 -25.12 0.75
CA ASP A 45 3.84 -24.11 -0.07
C ASP A 45 4.17 -22.83 0.74
N THR A 46 4.83 -21.86 0.12
CA THR A 46 5.27 -20.65 0.83
C THR A 46 4.11 -19.84 1.44
N ASP A 47 2.97 -19.74 0.74
CA ASP A 47 1.82 -19.01 1.24
C ASP A 47 1.15 -19.77 2.38
N GLU A 48 1.04 -21.10 2.26
CA GLU A 48 0.51 -21.99 3.30
C GLU A 48 1.39 -22.00 4.56
N LYS A 49 2.72 -22.00 4.40
CA LYS A 49 3.69 -21.95 5.50
C LYS A 49 3.63 -20.64 6.25
N VAL A 50 3.58 -19.52 5.52
CA VAL A 50 3.43 -18.17 6.10
C VAL A 50 2.11 -18.07 6.87
N ALA A 51 1.00 -18.43 6.24
CA ALA A 51 -0.31 -18.34 6.86
C ALA A 51 -0.44 -19.25 8.09
N ALA A 52 0.15 -20.45 8.03
CA ALA A 52 0.12 -21.39 9.15
C ALA A 52 1.03 -20.94 10.30
N ALA A 53 2.24 -20.46 10.02
CA ALA A 53 3.14 -19.94 11.05
C ALA A 53 2.58 -18.67 11.72
N GLU A 54 1.97 -17.76 10.95
CA GLU A 54 1.25 -16.60 11.49
C GLU A 54 0.09 -17.06 12.39
N GLU A 55 -0.74 -18.01 11.94
CA GLU A 55 -1.89 -18.47 12.72
C GLU A 55 -1.48 -19.19 14.00
N LEU A 56 -0.40 -19.98 13.99
CA LEU A 56 0.16 -20.57 15.21
C LEU A 56 0.69 -19.49 16.17
N GLY A 57 1.32 -18.44 15.64
CA GLY A 57 1.76 -17.29 16.45
C GLY A 57 0.59 -16.50 17.04
N ASP A 58 -0.46 -16.23 16.26
CA ASP A 58 -1.67 -15.54 16.71
C ASP A 58 -2.38 -16.33 17.82
N LEU A 59 -2.51 -17.66 17.65
CA LEU A 59 -3.07 -18.56 18.66
C LEU A 59 -2.20 -18.57 19.93
N ALA A 60 -0.88 -18.64 19.76
CA ALA A 60 0.05 -18.58 20.88
C ALA A 60 -0.06 -17.24 21.62
N ALA A 61 -0.22 -16.11 20.92
CA ALA A 61 -0.27 -14.77 21.49
C ALA A 61 -1.57 -14.44 22.24
N ASP A 62 -2.65 -15.19 22.02
CA ASP A 62 -3.95 -14.93 22.63
C ASP A 62 -3.89 -14.89 24.18
N ALA A 63 -4.57 -13.91 24.77
CA ALA A 63 -4.52 -13.65 26.21
C ALA A 63 -5.43 -14.58 27.04
N ALA A 64 -6.49 -15.12 26.43
CA ALA A 64 -7.43 -16.03 27.08
C ALA A 64 -6.96 -17.49 26.93
N ASP A 65 -6.63 -17.89 25.70
CA ASP A 65 -6.43 -19.30 25.35
C ASP A 65 -4.99 -19.63 24.92
N GLY A 66 -4.10 -18.63 24.82
CA GLY A 66 -2.75 -18.83 24.26
C GLY A 66 -1.84 -19.76 25.06
N ALA A 67 -2.07 -19.92 26.36
CA ALA A 67 -1.34 -20.91 27.17
C ALA A 67 -1.70 -22.36 26.77
N GLU A 68 -2.99 -22.62 26.50
CA GLU A 68 -3.47 -23.92 26.03
C GLU A 68 -3.01 -24.17 24.59
N ALA A 69 -3.13 -23.15 23.72
CA ALA A 69 -2.64 -23.24 22.35
C ALA A 69 -1.13 -23.52 22.26
N CYS A 70 -0.30 -22.85 23.07
CA CYS A 70 1.14 -23.15 23.11
C CYS A 70 1.41 -24.60 23.55
N ALA A 71 0.68 -25.10 24.54
CA ALA A 71 0.80 -26.49 24.97
C ALA A 71 0.39 -27.47 23.85
N GLU A 72 -0.69 -27.18 23.12
CA GLU A 72 -1.17 -27.99 22.00
C GLU A 72 -0.19 -27.95 20.81
N ILE A 73 0.39 -26.79 20.48
CA ILE A 73 1.42 -26.66 19.45
C ILE A 73 2.63 -27.53 19.77
N VAL A 74 3.07 -27.54 21.04
CA VAL A 74 4.20 -28.36 21.47
C VAL A 74 3.84 -29.84 21.46
N GLN A 75 2.63 -30.21 21.89
CA GLN A 75 2.12 -31.59 21.82
C GLN A 75 1.97 -32.09 20.38
N ALA A 76 1.66 -31.21 19.43
CA ALA A 76 1.58 -31.49 18.00
C ALA A 76 2.96 -31.48 17.31
N ASP A 77 4.07 -31.49 18.06
CA ASP A 77 5.44 -31.43 17.55
C ASP A 77 5.76 -30.18 16.68
N GLY A 78 5.06 -29.07 16.92
CA GLY A 78 5.15 -27.85 16.10
C GLY A 78 6.45 -27.04 16.25
N VAL A 79 7.21 -27.23 17.33
CA VAL A 79 8.43 -26.45 17.60
C VAL A 79 9.52 -26.71 16.55
N ARG A 80 9.73 -27.98 16.15
CA ARG A 80 10.79 -28.33 15.20
C ARG A 80 10.51 -27.79 13.79
N PRO A 81 9.30 -27.93 13.22
CA PRO A 81 8.91 -27.26 11.97
C PRO A 81 9.12 -25.75 12.01
N LEU A 82 8.75 -25.07 13.11
CA LEU A 82 8.97 -23.62 13.25
C LEU A 82 10.46 -23.26 13.29
N VAL A 83 11.29 -24.03 14.00
CA VAL A 83 12.75 -23.83 14.00
C VAL A 83 13.36 -24.05 12.61
N ASP A 84 12.92 -25.08 11.89
CA ASP A 84 13.42 -25.36 10.55
C ASP A 84 12.95 -24.31 9.54
N LEU A 85 11.75 -23.75 9.70
CA LEU A 85 11.24 -22.63 8.91
C LEU A 85 12.03 -21.33 9.21
N ALA A 86 12.34 -21.04 10.48
CA ALA A 86 13.21 -19.93 10.86
C ALA A 86 14.65 -20.08 10.31
N ARG A 87 15.13 -21.32 10.14
CA ARG A 87 16.46 -21.59 9.56
C ARG A 87 16.47 -21.42 8.04
N ASN A 88 15.50 -22.04 7.36
CA ASN A 88 15.56 -22.30 5.91
C ASN A 88 14.57 -21.50 5.08
N GLY A 89 13.58 -20.85 5.69
CA GLY A 89 12.54 -20.10 4.99
C GLY A 89 13.06 -18.86 4.23
N SER A 90 12.19 -18.33 3.37
CA SER A 90 12.23 -16.99 2.81
C SER A 90 11.95 -15.92 3.89
N GLY A 91 12.09 -14.63 3.56
CA GLY A 91 11.99 -13.54 4.55
C GLY A 91 10.73 -13.61 5.43
N MET A 92 9.56 -13.74 4.78
CA MET A 92 8.26 -13.80 5.47
C MET A 92 8.09 -15.09 6.27
N GLU A 93 8.51 -16.24 5.72
CA GLU A 93 8.48 -17.53 6.41
C GLU A 93 9.33 -17.50 7.70
N LYS A 94 10.52 -16.89 7.63
CA LYS A 94 11.41 -16.72 8.79
C LYS A 94 10.84 -15.80 9.84
N GLN A 95 10.21 -14.71 9.42
CA GLN A 95 9.59 -13.73 10.31
C GLN A 95 8.46 -14.36 11.12
N TRP A 96 7.51 -15.02 10.46
CA TRP A 96 6.37 -15.64 11.17
C TRP A 96 6.78 -16.84 12.00
N ALA A 97 7.80 -17.60 11.56
CA ALA A 97 8.41 -18.61 12.39
C ALA A 97 9.04 -18.01 13.66
N ALA A 98 9.78 -16.90 13.55
CA ALA A 98 10.37 -16.21 14.69
C ALA A 98 9.30 -15.65 15.64
N TYR A 99 8.20 -15.10 15.11
CA TYR A 99 7.05 -14.64 15.89
C TYR A 99 6.40 -15.76 16.71
N ALA A 100 6.07 -16.89 16.08
CA ALA A 100 5.51 -18.03 16.81
C ALA A 100 6.47 -18.54 17.89
N LEU A 101 7.77 -18.63 17.59
CA LEU A 101 8.80 -19.03 18.54
C LEU A 101 8.96 -18.02 19.70
N SER A 102 8.81 -16.71 19.46
CA SER A 102 8.87 -15.71 20.53
C SER A 102 7.69 -15.83 21.47
N GLU A 103 6.47 -16.04 20.95
CA GLU A 103 5.27 -16.26 21.76
C GLU A 103 5.32 -17.57 22.59
N LEU A 104 5.84 -18.65 21.99
CA LEU A 104 6.12 -19.90 22.70
C LEU A 104 7.14 -19.66 23.84
N SER A 105 8.23 -18.95 23.55
CA SER A 105 9.28 -18.66 24.55
C SER A 105 8.76 -17.80 25.71
N ALA A 106 7.80 -16.91 25.45
CA ALA A 106 7.17 -16.05 26.43
C ALA A 106 6.23 -16.80 27.40
N ARG A 107 5.77 -17.99 27.02
CA ARG A 107 4.87 -18.87 27.79
C ARG A 107 5.57 -20.14 28.30
N ASP A 108 6.82 -19.98 28.72
CA ASP A 108 7.64 -21.03 29.37
C ASP A 108 8.06 -22.23 28.50
N PHE A 109 7.92 -22.17 27.17
CA PHE A 109 8.41 -23.22 26.26
C PHE A 109 9.84 -22.98 25.73
N SER A 110 10.63 -22.18 26.45
CA SER A 110 12.02 -21.88 26.10
C SER A 110 12.91 -23.14 26.04
N SER A 111 12.69 -24.13 26.93
CA SER A 111 13.45 -25.39 26.91
C SER A 111 13.18 -26.21 25.65
N SER A 112 11.92 -26.27 25.20
CA SER A 112 11.55 -26.99 23.96
C SER A 112 12.20 -26.37 22.73
N ILE A 113 12.28 -25.03 22.66
CA ILE A 113 12.96 -24.31 21.57
C ILE A 113 14.47 -24.56 21.61
N PHE A 114 15.06 -24.58 22.80
CA PHE A 114 16.47 -24.91 22.99
C PHE A 114 16.80 -26.32 22.51
N GLU A 115 16.05 -27.33 22.98
CA GLU A 115 16.21 -28.74 22.59
C GLU A 115 15.99 -28.95 21.08
N ALA A 116 15.09 -28.18 20.47
CA ALA A 116 14.86 -28.19 19.03
C ALA A 116 15.99 -27.53 18.20
N GLY A 117 16.99 -26.92 18.84
CA GLY A 117 18.12 -26.27 18.18
C GLY A 117 17.79 -24.88 17.63
N GLY A 118 16.91 -24.13 18.30
CA GLY A 118 16.44 -22.81 17.89
C GLY A 118 17.45 -21.67 18.02
N ILE A 119 18.47 -21.81 18.88
CA ILE A 119 19.42 -20.71 19.18
C ILE A 119 20.15 -20.21 17.94
N GLY A 120 20.79 -21.09 17.17
CA GLY A 120 21.56 -20.69 15.98
C GLY A 120 20.73 -19.91 14.95
N PRO A 121 19.56 -20.43 14.51
CA PRO A 121 18.64 -19.68 13.65
C PRO A 121 18.22 -18.32 14.22
N LEU A 122 17.86 -18.25 15.51
CA LEU A 122 17.44 -17.01 16.14
C LEU A 122 18.59 -15.99 16.24
N VAL A 123 19.81 -16.43 16.57
CA VAL A 123 20.99 -15.53 16.58
C VAL A 123 21.26 -14.97 15.18
N LYS A 124 21.14 -15.80 14.13
CA LYS A 124 21.30 -15.34 12.75
C LYS A 124 20.24 -14.32 12.34
N LEU A 125 18.99 -14.54 12.75
CA LEU A 125 17.88 -13.60 12.50
C LEU A 125 18.06 -12.29 13.28
N ALA A 126 18.48 -12.34 14.54
CA ALA A 126 18.78 -11.15 15.34
C ALA A 126 19.91 -10.31 14.73
N ARG A 127 20.85 -10.93 14.02
CA ARG A 127 21.97 -10.24 13.35
C ARG A 127 21.62 -9.68 11.97
N SER A 128 20.81 -10.40 11.19
CA SER A 128 20.68 -10.17 9.74
C SER A 128 19.30 -10.46 9.14
N GLY A 129 18.27 -10.65 9.98
CA GLY A 129 16.87 -10.75 9.55
C GLY A 129 16.29 -9.39 9.14
N GLY A 130 15.05 -9.36 8.64
CA GLY A 130 14.28 -8.10 8.57
C GLY A 130 13.95 -7.58 9.98
N GLU A 131 13.58 -6.31 10.12
CA GLU A 131 13.38 -5.67 11.44
C GLU A 131 12.44 -6.49 12.36
N ASP A 132 11.29 -6.95 11.84
CA ASP A 132 10.35 -7.79 12.61
C ASP A 132 10.99 -9.13 13.03
N ALA A 133 11.72 -9.78 12.12
CA ALA A 133 12.42 -11.02 12.43
C ALA A 133 13.55 -10.80 13.45
N MET A 134 14.24 -9.66 13.39
CA MET A 134 15.24 -9.26 14.38
C MET A 134 14.58 -9.00 15.74
N GLU A 135 13.43 -8.34 15.78
CA GLU A 135 12.65 -8.08 16.99
C GLU A 135 12.22 -9.39 17.65
N TRP A 136 11.51 -10.25 16.92
CA TRP A 136 11.03 -11.53 17.44
C TRP A 136 12.17 -12.46 17.85
N ALA A 137 13.26 -12.48 17.07
CA ALA A 137 14.43 -13.25 17.43
C ALA A 137 15.10 -12.71 18.70
N ALA A 138 15.27 -11.39 18.85
CA ALA A 138 15.83 -10.79 20.05
C ALA A 138 14.94 -11.02 21.29
N GLN A 139 13.62 -10.98 21.12
CA GLN A 139 12.67 -11.30 22.17
C GLN A 139 12.78 -12.76 22.60
N ALA A 140 12.77 -13.70 21.65
CA ALA A 140 12.93 -15.13 21.92
C ALA A 140 14.27 -15.43 22.60
N LEU A 141 15.37 -14.84 22.12
CA LEU A 141 16.69 -14.95 22.74
C LEU A 141 16.72 -14.37 24.16
N GLY A 142 15.97 -13.30 24.43
CA GLY A 142 15.86 -12.74 25.77
C GLY A 142 15.17 -13.67 26.77
N TYR A 143 14.14 -14.40 26.35
CA TYR A 143 13.49 -15.44 27.16
C TYR A 143 14.42 -16.64 27.35
N LEU A 144 15.03 -17.13 26.27
CA LEU A 144 16.02 -18.22 26.29
C LEU A 144 17.21 -17.89 27.20
N ALA A 145 17.69 -16.64 27.21
CA ALA A 145 18.77 -16.17 28.05
C ALA A 145 18.47 -16.21 29.56
N ARG A 146 17.25 -16.62 29.98
CA ARG A 146 16.96 -16.92 31.39
C ARG A 146 17.36 -18.34 31.81
N LEU A 147 17.54 -19.24 30.85
CA LEU A 147 18.01 -20.62 31.09
C LEU A 147 19.54 -20.64 31.06
N ALA A 148 20.17 -21.38 31.99
CA ALA A 148 21.63 -21.47 32.09
C ALA A 148 22.25 -22.14 30.84
N ASP A 149 21.70 -23.29 30.44
CA ASP A 149 22.25 -24.05 29.29
C ASP A 149 22.05 -23.30 27.97
N ALA A 150 20.91 -22.60 27.82
CA ALA A 150 20.65 -21.79 26.64
C ALA A 150 21.53 -20.53 26.60
N SER A 151 21.89 -19.92 27.73
CA SER A 151 22.77 -18.75 27.76
C SER A 151 24.20 -19.08 27.31
N GLU A 152 24.70 -20.28 27.65
CA GLU A 152 25.97 -20.79 27.17
C GLU A 152 25.94 -21.00 25.65
N ALA A 153 24.91 -21.68 25.14
CA ALA A 153 24.74 -21.88 23.70
C ALA A 153 24.51 -20.56 22.92
N ILE A 154 23.83 -19.56 23.50
CA ILE A 154 23.71 -18.21 22.92
C ILE A 154 25.10 -17.57 22.79
N LYS A 155 25.96 -17.71 23.80
CA LYS A 155 27.33 -17.19 23.77
C LYS A 155 28.18 -17.90 22.72
N GLU A 156 28.13 -19.22 22.64
CA GLU A 156 28.87 -20.02 21.65
C GLU A 156 28.45 -19.71 20.21
N ALA A 157 27.18 -19.39 19.97
CA ALA A 157 26.65 -19.01 18.67
C ALA A 157 26.96 -17.56 18.26
N ASP A 158 27.80 -16.83 19.01
CA ASP A 158 28.04 -15.39 18.87
C ASP A 158 26.76 -14.53 18.98
N GLY A 159 25.87 -14.94 19.90
CA GLY A 159 24.66 -14.19 20.21
C GLY A 159 24.93 -12.89 20.95
N VAL A 160 26.02 -12.81 21.74
CA VAL A 160 26.41 -11.54 22.41
C VAL A 160 26.77 -10.48 21.37
N GLY A 161 27.56 -10.82 20.35
CA GLY A 161 27.89 -9.90 19.27
C GLY A 161 26.64 -9.46 18.49
N ALA A 162 25.78 -10.41 18.12
CA ALA A 162 24.54 -10.12 17.40
C ALA A 162 23.61 -9.16 18.16
N LEU A 163 23.44 -9.38 19.47
CA LEU A 163 22.59 -8.52 20.30
C LEU A 163 23.22 -7.15 20.51
N VAL A 164 24.55 -7.04 20.65
CA VAL A 164 25.23 -5.74 20.77
C VAL A 164 25.16 -4.95 19.47
N GLU A 165 25.29 -5.60 18.31
CA GLU A 165 25.10 -4.97 17.00
C GLU A 165 23.67 -4.47 16.78
N LEU A 166 22.68 -5.13 17.38
CA LEU A 166 21.27 -4.76 17.28
C LEU A 166 20.89 -3.58 18.20
N VAL A 167 21.59 -3.35 19.31
CA VAL A 167 21.28 -2.28 20.27
C VAL A 167 21.30 -0.87 19.64
N PRO A 168 22.28 -0.49 18.80
CA PRO A 168 22.31 0.81 18.13
C PRO A 168 21.33 0.98 16.96
N SER A 169 20.57 -0.06 16.59
CA SER A 169 19.75 -0.05 15.36
C SER A 169 18.55 0.91 15.39
N GLY A 170 18.12 1.38 16.57
CA GLY A 170 16.92 2.21 16.72
C GLY A 170 15.59 1.48 16.46
N THR A 171 15.63 0.18 16.17
CA THR A 171 14.44 -0.66 15.93
C THR A 171 13.79 -1.10 17.24
N ALA A 172 12.55 -1.61 17.20
CA ALA A 172 11.92 -2.23 18.36
C ALA A 172 12.73 -3.45 18.88
N GLY A 173 13.50 -4.12 18.02
CA GLY A 173 14.45 -5.16 18.42
C GLY A 173 15.55 -4.69 19.37
N ALA A 174 15.94 -3.41 19.34
CA ALA A 174 16.97 -2.86 20.23
C ALA A 174 16.59 -2.96 21.72
N GLN A 175 15.30 -2.79 22.05
CA GLN A 175 14.82 -2.90 23.44
C GLN A 175 14.95 -4.35 23.95
N PHE A 176 14.64 -5.32 23.10
CA PHE A 176 14.72 -6.74 23.44
C PHE A 176 16.16 -7.23 23.45
N ALA A 177 17.00 -6.68 22.58
CA ALA A 177 18.44 -6.91 22.60
C ALA A 177 19.06 -6.44 23.93
N ALA A 178 18.72 -5.23 24.37
CA ALA A 178 19.16 -4.71 25.67
C ALA A 178 18.62 -5.56 26.83
N TRP A 179 17.38 -6.02 26.76
CA TRP A 179 16.80 -6.92 27.75
C TRP A 179 17.52 -8.27 27.80
N ALA A 180 17.79 -8.88 26.64
CA ALA A 180 18.51 -10.14 26.50
C ALA A 180 19.95 -10.03 27.04
N LEU A 181 20.67 -8.96 26.69
CA LEU A 181 22.01 -8.66 27.24
C LEU A 181 21.97 -8.50 28.76
N GLY A 182 20.93 -7.85 29.29
CA GLY A 182 20.71 -7.76 30.74
C GLY A 182 20.45 -9.12 31.39
N ASN A 183 19.79 -10.06 30.72
CA ASN A 183 19.61 -11.43 31.23
C ASN A 183 20.94 -12.20 31.19
N LEU A 184 21.69 -12.13 30.08
CA LEU A 184 23.02 -12.74 29.93
C LEU A 184 24.02 -12.23 30.97
N ALA A 185 24.07 -10.91 31.22
CA ALA A 185 24.93 -10.32 32.26
C ALA A 185 24.63 -10.87 33.66
N GLY A 186 23.41 -11.35 33.91
CA GLY A 186 23.00 -11.94 35.17
C GLY A 186 23.58 -13.34 35.45
N HIS A 187 24.15 -14.02 34.44
CA HIS A 187 24.70 -15.38 34.60
C HIS A 187 26.14 -15.41 35.09
N GLY A 188 26.87 -14.28 35.08
CA GLY A 188 28.21 -14.22 35.68
C GLY A 188 29.19 -13.23 35.03
N PRO A 189 30.41 -13.12 35.58
CA PRO A 189 31.43 -12.15 35.13
C PRO A 189 31.92 -12.41 33.71
N ASP A 190 31.90 -13.65 33.25
CA ASP A 190 32.33 -14.01 31.89
C ASP A 190 31.41 -13.42 30.82
N TYR A 191 30.09 -13.41 31.07
CA TYR A 191 29.12 -12.76 30.18
C TYR A 191 29.27 -11.24 30.21
N CYS A 192 29.49 -10.65 31.39
CA CYS A 192 29.77 -9.23 31.51
C CYS A 192 31.04 -8.84 30.74
N THR A 193 32.06 -9.68 30.76
CA THR A 193 33.31 -9.47 30.01
C THR A 193 33.06 -9.55 28.51
N ALA A 194 32.32 -10.56 28.04
CA ALA A 194 31.96 -10.71 26.63
C ALA A 194 31.14 -9.52 26.11
N ILE A 195 30.16 -9.04 26.89
CA ILE A 195 29.33 -7.88 26.53
C ILE A 195 30.20 -6.62 26.40
N ARG A 196 31.15 -6.41 27.32
CA ARG A 196 32.08 -5.26 27.24
C ARG A 196 33.01 -5.35 26.04
N GLN A 197 33.57 -6.53 25.77
CA GLN A 197 34.47 -6.75 24.62
C GLN A 197 33.77 -6.52 23.28
N ALA A 198 32.47 -6.85 23.18
CA ALA A 198 31.66 -6.58 22.00
C ALA A 198 31.25 -5.09 21.84
N GLY A 199 31.59 -4.22 22.80
CA GLY A 199 31.18 -2.80 22.80
C GLY A 199 29.80 -2.53 23.41
N GLY A 200 29.22 -3.52 24.10
CA GLY A 200 27.86 -3.44 24.62
C GLY A 200 27.66 -2.37 25.69
N GLU A 201 28.68 -2.04 26.48
CA GLU A 201 28.57 -0.99 27.50
C GLU A 201 28.32 0.40 26.88
N GLN A 202 29.00 0.72 25.77
CA GLN A 202 28.80 1.96 25.02
C GLN A 202 27.43 1.97 24.33
N ALA A 203 27.07 0.86 23.68
CA ALA A 203 25.79 0.72 22.99
C ALA A 203 24.59 0.87 23.96
N LEU A 204 24.66 0.23 25.15
CA LEU A 204 23.64 0.34 26.18
C LEU A 204 23.59 1.73 26.82
N ALA A 205 24.74 2.38 27.05
CA ALA A 205 24.78 3.76 27.55
C ALA A 205 24.10 4.73 26.59
N GLU A 206 24.33 4.57 25.29
CA GLU A 206 23.69 5.40 24.29
C GLU A 206 22.18 5.12 24.18
N LEU A 207 21.77 3.84 24.22
CA LEU A 207 20.35 3.48 24.23
C LEU A 207 19.62 3.99 25.48
N SER A 208 20.27 4.03 26.65
CA SER A 208 19.73 4.63 27.88
C SER A 208 19.46 6.13 27.73
N ARG A 209 20.21 6.82 26.87
CA ARG A 209 20.04 8.25 26.63
C ARG A 209 19.00 8.54 25.55
N THR A 210 19.03 7.77 24.47
CA THR A 210 18.28 8.04 23.23
C THR A 210 17.01 7.21 23.07
N GLY A 211 16.92 6.04 23.70
CA GLY A 211 15.82 5.10 23.52
C GLY A 211 14.46 5.55 24.07
N ASP A 212 13.42 4.79 23.73
CA ASP A 212 12.08 4.95 24.30
C ASP A 212 12.02 4.54 25.77
N LYS A 213 10.86 4.73 26.42
CA LYS A 213 10.70 4.44 27.86
C LYS A 213 11.08 3.00 28.24
N THR A 214 10.81 2.03 27.38
CA THR A 214 11.06 0.61 27.63
C THR A 214 12.52 0.26 27.36
N ALA A 215 13.06 0.71 26.23
CA ALA A 215 14.46 0.56 25.86
C ALA A 215 15.40 1.17 26.90
N LYS A 216 15.09 2.39 27.39
CA LYS A 216 15.83 3.03 28.49
C LYS A 216 15.85 2.18 29.74
N LYS A 217 14.68 1.73 30.18
CA LYS A 217 14.54 0.87 31.36
C LYS A 217 15.35 -0.43 31.22
N TYR A 218 15.36 -1.06 30.04
CA TYR A 218 16.14 -2.28 29.83
C TYR A 218 17.65 -2.01 29.74
N ALA A 219 18.04 -0.94 29.06
CA ALA A 219 19.44 -0.52 28.96
C ALA A 219 20.02 -0.16 30.34
N GLU A 220 19.31 0.64 31.15
CA GLU A 220 19.69 0.97 32.52
C GLU A 220 19.84 -0.29 33.38
N LYS A 221 18.89 -1.22 33.30
CA LYS A 221 18.97 -2.49 34.04
C LYS A 221 20.17 -3.33 33.63
N ALA A 222 20.48 -3.39 32.33
CA ALA A 222 21.66 -4.10 31.83
C ALA A 222 22.95 -3.43 32.33
N LEU A 223 23.04 -2.10 32.25
CA LEU A 223 24.18 -1.32 32.76
C LEU A 223 24.40 -1.49 34.27
N VAL A 224 23.33 -1.50 35.07
CA VAL A 224 23.43 -1.77 36.51
C VAL A 224 24.05 -3.15 36.76
N LYS A 225 23.60 -4.19 36.04
CA LYS A 225 24.18 -5.54 36.17
C LYS A 225 25.65 -5.57 35.75
N LEU A 226 26.01 -4.89 34.66
CA LEU A 226 27.41 -4.76 34.24
C LEU A 226 28.26 -4.04 35.29
N SER A 227 27.75 -2.97 35.91
CA SER A 227 28.49 -2.21 36.94
C SER A 227 28.71 -2.98 38.23
N SER A 228 27.81 -3.92 38.57
CA SER A 228 27.91 -4.76 39.76
C SER A 228 28.92 -5.91 39.62
N ALA A 229 29.35 -6.22 38.40
CA ALA A 229 30.35 -7.25 38.13
C ALA A 229 31.76 -6.63 38.13
N THR A 230 32.52 -6.82 39.21
CA THR A 230 33.90 -6.33 39.35
C THR A 230 34.80 -6.84 38.21
N ALA A 231 35.49 -5.93 37.53
CA ALA A 231 36.44 -6.25 36.47
C ALA A 231 37.64 -7.07 37.03
N PRO A 232 38.08 -8.14 36.35
CA PRO A 232 39.39 -8.74 36.62
C PRO A 232 40.52 -7.75 36.28
N ALA A 233 41.61 -7.82 37.05
CA ALA A 233 42.79 -6.96 36.92
C ALA A 233 43.39 -6.98 35.50
N ALA A 234 43.69 -5.80 34.98
CA ALA A 234 44.32 -5.59 33.68
C ALA A 234 45.74 -6.19 33.63
N ALA A 235 46.00 -7.04 32.64
CA ALA A 235 47.36 -7.40 32.21
C ALA A 235 47.94 -6.27 31.32
N PRO A 236 49.26 -6.03 31.33
CA PRO A 236 49.85 -4.83 30.76
C PRO A 236 49.88 -4.87 29.22
N ALA A 237 49.68 -3.68 28.65
CA ALA A 237 49.70 -3.39 27.21
C ALA A 237 51.03 -3.79 26.55
N ALA A 238 50.95 -4.53 25.44
CA ALA A 238 52.05 -4.72 24.51
C ALA A 238 52.00 -3.66 23.39
N ALA A 239 53.16 -3.07 23.15
CA ALA A 239 53.45 -1.96 22.23
C ALA A 239 53.13 -2.25 20.74
N PRO A 240 52.98 -1.22 19.88
CA PRO A 240 52.60 -1.39 18.49
C PRO A 240 53.80 -1.77 17.62
N ALA A 241 53.66 -2.82 16.81
CA ALA A 241 54.64 -3.22 15.82
C ALA A 241 54.21 -2.76 14.41
N ALA A 242 54.98 -1.80 13.91
CA ALA A 242 55.32 -1.42 12.53
C ALA A 242 54.56 -2.03 11.33
N ALA A 243 54.23 -1.10 10.41
CA ALA A 243 53.92 -1.33 8.99
C ALA A 243 55.02 -2.12 8.25
N PRO A 244 54.72 -2.58 7.01
CA PRO A 244 55.43 -1.93 5.92
C PRO A 244 54.56 -1.60 4.70
N ALA A 245 54.99 -0.52 4.05
CA ALA A 245 54.59 -0.05 2.74
C ALA A 245 55.12 -0.96 1.61
N ALA A 246 54.45 -0.95 0.46
CA ALA A 246 55.05 -1.38 -0.81
C ALA A 246 54.49 -0.59 -2.00
N ALA A 247 55.41 -0.04 -2.78
CA ALA A 247 55.29 0.40 -4.17
C ALA A 247 56.68 0.15 -4.83
N PRO A 248 56.89 0.32 -6.15
CA PRO A 248 56.27 -0.32 -7.32
C PRO A 248 57.35 -0.93 -8.28
N ALA A 249 56.97 -1.20 -9.55
CA ALA A 249 57.81 -1.42 -10.77
C ALA A 249 58.13 -2.89 -11.17
N SER A 250 57.49 -3.42 -12.24
CA SER A 250 57.97 -3.57 -13.65
C SER A 250 59.03 -4.68 -13.85
N VAL A 251 58.93 -5.62 -14.81
CA VAL A 251 59.47 -5.50 -16.20
C VAL A 251 59.42 -6.87 -16.93
N LEU A 252 59.08 -6.82 -18.24
CA LEU A 252 59.41 -7.68 -19.41
C LEU A 252 58.89 -9.12 -19.62
N GLY A 253 58.33 -9.34 -20.81
CA GLY A 253 58.23 -10.65 -21.46
C GLY A 253 57.57 -10.64 -22.86
N LYS A 254 58.37 -10.38 -23.90
CA LYS A 254 58.13 -10.44 -25.37
C LYS A 254 57.27 -11.66 -25.81
N LYS A 255 56.48 -11.65 -26.91
CA LYS A 255 56.93 -11.60 -28.33
C LYS A 255 55.72 -11.57 -29.30
N ALA A 256 55.99 -11.10 -30.52
CA ALA A 256 55.11 -10.72 -31.63
C ALA A 256 54.72 -11.92 -32.58
N PRO A 257 53.97 -11.66 -33.69
CA PRO A 257 53.07 -12.61 -34.37
C PRO A 257 53.65 -13.29 -35.63
N GLY A 258 52.88 -14.22 -36.22
CA GLY A 258 53.12 -14.70 -37.59
C GLY A 258 51.95 -15.52 -38.17
N PRO A 259 51.76 -15.54 -39.51
CA PRO A 259 50.48 -15.82 -40.18
C PRO A 259 50.53 -17.08 -41.10
N SER A 260 49.52 -17.18 -41.98
CA SER A 260 49.46 -17.99 -43.23
C SER A 260 48.92 -19.42 -43.05
N GLN A 261 48.17 -20.05 -43.97
CA GLN A 261 47.86 -19.76 -45.37
C GLN A 261 46.85 -20.82 -45.91
N LEU A 262 46.30 -20.54 -47.11
CA LEU A 262 45.86 -21.46 -48.20
C LEU A 262 44.36 -21.56 -48.53
N ALA A 263 44.10 -21.15 -49.78
CA ALA A 263 42.89 -21.21 -50.61
C ALA A 263 42.86 -22.57 -51.40
N PRO A 264 42.26 -22.75 -52.62
CA PRO A 264 41.26 -22.01 -53.41
C PRO A 264 40.20 -22.90 -54.15
N GLY A 265 39.34 -22.27 -54.97
CA GLY A 265 38.80 -22.84 -56.23
C GLY A 265 37.27 -22.95 -56.31
N SER A 266 36.57 -22.79 -57.44
CA SER A 266 36.82 -22.16 -58.75
C SER A 266 35.51 -22.22 -59.57
N LYS A 267 35.31 -21.18 -60.39
CA LYS A 267 34.35 -20.95 -61.50
C LYS A 267 33.81 -22.17 -62.30
N LYS A 268 32.56 -22.05 -62.78
CA LYS A 268 32.10 -22.04 -64.22
C LYS A 268 30.56 -22.22 -64.28
N GLN A 269 29.77 -21.31 -64.86
CA GLN A 269 29.45 -21.06 -66.29
C GLN A 269 28.69 -22.17 -67.02
N ASN A 270 27.45 -21.87 -67.43
CA ASN A 270 26.87 -22.00 -68.80
C ASN A 270 25.41 -21.49 -68.76
N MET A 271 24.92 -20.50 -69.55
CA MET A 271 24.82 -20.29 -71.02
C MET A 271 23.73 -21.10 -71.75
N GLY A 272 22.86 -20.37 -72.47
CA GLY A 272 21.93 -20.84 -73.53
C GLY A 272 20.52 -20.25 -73.36
N SER A 273 20.14 -19.07 -73.87
CA SER A 273 19.95 -18.54 -75.25
C SER A 273 18.50 -18.68 -75.81
N ALA A 274 17.88 -17.51 -76.10
CA ALA A 274 16.95 -17.10 -77.19
C ALA A 274 15.60 -17.86 -77.39
N SER A 275 14.46 -17.32 -77.86
CA SER A 275 14.07 -16.09 -78.60
C SER A 275 12.52 -15.89 -78.66
N SER A 276 12.09 -14.63 -78.90
CA SER A 276 10.82 -14.14 -79.52
C SER A 276 9.55 -14.09 -78.63
N ALA A 277 8.59 -13.14 -78.73
CA ALA A 277 8.29 -12.01 -79.62
C ALA A 277 7.37 -11.00 -78.87
N ALA A 278 7.03 -9.87 -79.50
CA ALA A 278 6.67 -8.58 -78.88
C ALA A 278 5.18 -8.25 -78.59
N ALA A 279 5.01 -7.29 -77.66
CA ALA A 279 3.98 -6.22 -77.47
C ALA A 279 2.59 -6.53 -76.84
N PRO A 280 1.91 -5.56 -76.16
CA PRO A 280 2.32 -4.20 -75.78
C PRO A 280 2.33 -3.93 -74.25
N SER A 281 3.06 -2.86 -73.90
CA SER A 281 3.15 -2.23 -72.58
C SER A 281 1.81 -1.63 -72.14
N ILE A 282 1.31 -2.04 -70.97
CA ILE A 282 0.41 -1.24 -70.14
C ILE A 282 1.28 -0.70 -69.00
N ALA A 283 1.44 0.62 -68.93
CA ALA A 283 2.13 1.28 -67.84
C ALA A 283 1.46 0.90 -66.51
N PRO A 284 2.20 0.46 -65.47
CA PRO A 284 1.61 0.32 -64.15
C PRO A 284 1.24 1.72 -63.66
N ALA A 285 -0.01 1.89 -63.22
CA ALA A 285 -0.47 3.09 -62.53
C ALA A 285 0.57 3.47 -61.47
N ALA A 286 0.94 4.76 -61.43
CA ALA A 286 1.92 5.29 -60.51
C ALA A 286 1.61 4.79 -59.08
N ARG A 287 2.51 3.97 -58.52
CA ARG A 287 2.44 3.58 -57.12
C ARG A 287 2.77 4.82 -56.30
N PHE A 288 1.74 5.51 -55.81
CA PHE A 288 1.90 6.55 -54.80
C PHE A 288 2.62 5.95 -53.60
N SER A 289 3.70 6.58 -53.16
CA SER A 289 4.31 6.26 -51.88
C SER A 289 3.32 6.53 -50.73
N VAL A 290 3.48 5.86 -49.60
CA VAL A 290 2.61 6.07 -48.43
C VAL A 290 2.62 7.53 -47.97
N LYS A 291 3.77 8.21 -48.07
CA LYS A 291 3.90 9.65 -47.76
C LYS A 291 3.12 10.53 -48.74
N GLU A 292 3.13 10.21 -50.04
CA GLU A 292 2.32 10.92 -51.04
C GLU A 292 0.82 10.65 -50.87
N HIS A 293 0.44 9.42 -50.51
CA HIS A 293 -0.94 9.07 -50.17
C HIS A 293 -1.43 9.89 -48.98
N VAL A 294 -0.64 9.93 -47.89
CA VAL A 294 -0.93 10.77 -46.73
C VAL A 294 -0.93 12.25 -47.09
N GLY A 295 -0.21 12.68 -48.14
CA GLY A 295 -0.17 14.05 -48.64
C GLY A 295 -1.46 14.52 -49.35
N VAL A 296 -2.30 13.61 -49.84
CA VAL A 296 -3.56 13.92 -50.55
C VAL A 296 -4.82 13.59 -49.75
N MET A 297 -4.68 13.03 -48.54
CA MET A 297 -5.83 12.74 -47.66
C MET A 297 -6.59 14.00 -47.27
N SER A 298 -7.92 13.88 -47.17
CA SER A 298 -8.77 14.92 -46.59
C SER A 298 -8.59 15.03 -45.07
N SER A 299 -8.92 16.17 -44.47
CA SER A 299 -9.02 16.32 -43.01
C SER A 299 -9.81 15.19 -42.33
N ALA A 300 -10.90 14.72 -42.94
CA ALA A 300 -11.73 13.64 -42.40
C ALA A 300 -11.03 12.27 -42.47
N ASP A 301 -10.27 12.01 -43.53
CA ASP A 301 -9.48 10.78 -43.66
C ASP A 301 -8.29 10.77 -42.69
N LEU A 302 -7.62 11.91 -42.53
CA LEU A 302 -6.54 12.08 -41.56
C LEU A 302 -7.05 11.84 -40.13
N ALA A 303 -8.19 12.44 -39.78
CA ALA A 303 -8.84 12.22 -38.49
C ALA A 303 -9.23 10.75 -38.27
N ARG A 304 -9.79 10.08 -39.27
CA ARG A 304 -10.12 8.64 -39.20
C ARG A 304 -8.88 7.77 -39.02
N ALA A 305 -7.78 8.08 -39.71
CA ALA A 305 -6.53 7.34 -39.59
C ALA A 305 -5.90 7.50 -38.20
N LEU A 306 -5.86 8.73 -37.70
CA LEU A 306 -5.40 9.06 -36.35
C LEU A 306 -6.27 8.40 -35.27
N ALA A 307 -7.59 8.32 -35.46
CA ALA A 307 -8.47 7.60 -34.54
C ALA A 307 -8.15 6.10 -34.44
N LYS A 308 -7.71 5.45 -35.53
CA LYS A 308 -7.24 4.05 -35.47
C LYS A 308 -5.98 3.89 -34.62
N LEU A 309 -5.17 4.93 -34.57
CA LEU A 309 -3.92 5.01 -33.82
C LEU A 309 -4.12 5.50 -32.38
N GLY A 310 -5.37 5.72 -31.95
CA GLY A 310 -5.72 6.11 -30.58
C GLY A 310 -5.88 7.62 -30.37
N PHE A 311 -5.84 8.44 -31.41
CA PHE A 311 -5.88 9.89 -31.29
C PHE A 311 -7.26 10.49 -31.50
N THR A 312 -7.60 11.49 -30.69
CA THR A 312 -8.81 12.30 -30.91
C THR A 312 -8.46 13.56 -31.71
N ALA A 313 -8.93 13.62 -32.96
CA ALA A 313 -8.62 14.70 -33.91
C ALA A 313 -9.64 15.85 -33.86
N ASN A 314 -10.14 16.22 -32.67
CA ASN A 314 -11.16 17.26 -32.56
C ASN A 314 -10.54 18.66 -32.59
N ALA A 315 -10.96 19.47 -33.58
CA ALA A 315 -10.65 20.89 -33.76
C ALA A 315 -9.19 21.26 -34.16
N LEU A 316 -8.41 20.32 -34.70
CA LEU A 316 -7.07 20.62 -35.23
C LEU A 316 -7.11 20.95 -36.73
N GLU A 317 -6.27 21.90 -37.15
CA GLU A 317 -6.09 22.21 -38.58
C GLU A 317 -5.46 21.02 -39.33
N GLU A 318 -5.82 20.88 -40.61
CA GLU A 318 -5.40 19.76 -41.47
C GLU A 318 -3.89 19.56 -41.51
N CYS A 319 -3.12 20.65 -41.50
CA CYS A 319 -1.66 20.62 -41.51
C CYS A 319 -1.08 19.94 -40.26
N VAL A 320 -1.70 20.13 -39.09
CA VAL A 320 -1.29 19.53 -37.81
C VAL A 320 -1.62 18.04 -37.81
N LEU A 321 -2.83 17.67 -38.26
CA LEU A 321 -3.24 16.27 -38.39
C LEU A 321 -2.30 15.50 -39.33
N ARG A 322 -1.94 16.11 -40.46
CA ARG A 322 -1.05 15.50 -41.45
C ARG A 322 0.37 15.33 -40.92
N ALA A 323 0.92 16.35 -40.27
CA ALA A 323 2.24 16.28 -39.65
C ALA A 323 2.31 15.18 -38.58
N LYS A 324 1.31 15.12 -37.69
CA LYS A 324 1.23 14.10 -36.64
C LYS A 324 1.11 12.69 -37.22
N LEU A 325 0.28 12.50 -38.25
CA LEU A 325 0.13 11.19 -38.89
C LEU A 325 1.43 10.73 -39.56
N LEU A 326 2.14 11.65 -40.25
CA LEU A 326 3.44 11.36 -40.86
C LEU A 326 4.50 11.00 -39.82
N GLU A 327 4.51 11.67 -38.67
CA GLU A 327 5.40 11.35 -37.55
C GLU A 327 5.16 9.92 -37.03
N ILE A 328 3.90 9.53 -36.81
CA ILE A 328 3.55 8.23 -36.23
C ILE A 328 3.90 7.06 -37.15
N ILE A 329 3.70 7.23 -38.46
CA ILE A 329 3.99 6.17 -39.45
C ILE A 329 5.45 6.16 -39.90
N ASP A 330 6.27 7.13 -39.47
CA ASP A 330 7.67 7.17 -39.85
C ASP A 330 8.42 5.95 -39.29
N GLY A 331 9.17 5.28 -40.17
CA GLY A 331 9.85 4.02 -39.86
C GLY A 331 8.96 2.77 -39.81
N VAL A 332 7.72 2.82 -40.32
CA VAL A 332 6.84 1.64 -40.47
C VAL A 332 6.92 1.10 -41.91
N GLU A 333 7.41 -0.13 -42.08
CA GLU A 333 7.63 -0.76 -43.40
C GLU A 333 6.37 -1.48 -43.93
N GLY A 334 5.49 -0.73 -44.60
CA GLY A 334 4.32 -1.28 -45.30
C GLY A 334 4.41 -1.10 -46.82
N SER A 335 3.86 -2.06 -47.57
CA SER A 335 3.83 -2.04 -49.04
C SER A 335 2.77 -1.10 -49.62
N ASP A 336 1.77 -0.73 -48.82
CA ASP A 336 0.68 0.18 -49.14
C ASP A 336 0.12 0.85 -47.87
N TRP A 337 -0.78 1.82 -48.03
CA TRP A 337 -1.39 2.53 -46.90
C TRP A 337 -2.10 1.61 -45.90
N ALA A 338 -2.81 0.58 -46.38
CA ALA A 338 -3.58 -0.31 -45.52
C ALA A 338 -2.67 -1.15 -44.62
N THR A 339 -1.57 -1.67 -45.17
CA THR A 339 -0.55 -2.43 -44.46
C THR A 339 0.25 -1.55 -43.50
N THR A 340 0.66 -0.34 -43.92
CA THR A 340 1.33 0.61 -43.03
C THR A 340 0.45 1.01 -41.85
N LEU A 341 -0.82 1.34 -42.08
CA LEU A 341 -1.73 1.74 -41.00
C LEU A 341 -2.01 0.58 -40.03
N LYS A 342 -2.12 -0.66 -40.54
CA LYS A 342 -2.27 -1.85 -39.69
C LYS A 342 -1.05 -2.07 -38.80
N GLN A 343 0.16 -2.02 -39.35
CA GLN A 343 1.40 -2.17 -38.59
C GLN A 343 1.59 -1.03 -37.58
N ALA A 344 1.27 0.21 -37.97
CA ALA A 344 1.31 1.36 -37.07
C ALA A 344 0.31 1.20 -35.91
N THR A 345 -0.89 0.66 -36.17
CA THR A 345 -1.90 0.37 -35.14
C THR A 345 -1.42 -0.74 -34.19
N GLU A 346 -0.87 -1.83 -34.72
CA GLU A 346 -0.30 -2.90 -33.88
C GLU A 346 0.85 -2.40 -33.02
N ARG A 347 1.75 -1.59 -33.59
CA ARG A 347 2.83 -0.92 -32.88
C ARG A 347 2.29 -0.01 -31.77
N ALA A 348 1.27 0.79 -32.05
CA ALA A 348 0.65 1.69 -31.08
C ALA A 348 -0.02 0.92 -29.94
N VAL A 349 -0.79 -0.13 -30.23
CA VAL A 349 -1.45 -0.97 -29.20
C VAL A 349 -0.42 -1.71 -28.35
N ARG A 350 0.63 -2.29 -28.97
CA ARG A 350 1.72 -2.93 -28.23
C ARG A 350 2.44 -1.92 -27.35
N SER A 351 2.81 -0.77 -27.90
CA SER A 351 3.47 0.30 -27.16
C SER A 351 2.60 0.84 -26.02
N PHE A 352 1.28 0.94 -26.20
CA PHE A 352 0.35 1.27 -25.11
C PHE A 352 0.34 0.17 -24.05
N LEU A 353 0.16 -1.09 -24.42
CA LEU A 353 0.12 -2.21 -23.48
C LEU A 353 1.45 -2.42 -22.75
N GLU A 354 2.58 -2.13 -23.39
CA GLU A 354 3.92 -2.15 -22.78
C GLU A 354 4.06 -1.13 -21.63
N GLN A 355 3.20 -0.09 -21.60
CA GLN A 355 3.14 0.85 -20.48
C GLN A 355 2.53 0.24 -19.21
N PHE A 356 1.74 -0.84 -19.35
CA PHE A 356 0.93 -1.41 -18.26
C PHE A 356 1.18 -2.90 -18.02
N LEU A 357 1.69 -3.64 -19.00
CA LEU A 357 1.84 -5.09 -18.93
C LEU A 357 3.31 -5.51 -19.10
N PRO A 358 3.75 -6.60 -18.43
CA PRO A 358 5.05 -7.20 -18.69
C PRO A 358 5.20 -7.61 -20.16
N SER A 359 6.39 -7.46 -20.75
CA SER A 359 6.64 -7.73 -22.17
C SER A 359 6.20 -9.13 -22.64
N ARG A 360 6.19 -10.13 -21.74
CA ARG A 360 5.71 -11.49 -22.05
C ARG A 360 4.18 -11.59 -22.27
N SER A 361 3.42 -10.69 -21.66
CA SER A 361 1.95 -10.68 -21.71
C SER A 361 1.40 -9.76 -22.80
N VAL A 362 2.22 -8.82 -23.28
CA VAL A 362 1.86 -7.86 -24.32
C VAL A 362 1.42 -8.55 -25.62
N PRO A 363 2.12 -9.57 -26.17
CA PRO A 363 1.74 -10.15 -27.45
C PRO A 363 0.33 -10.76 -27.43
N SER A 364 -0.03 -11.50 -26.38
CA SER A 364 -1.34 -12.14 -26.28
C SER A 364 -2.46 -11.11 -26.05
N ARG A 365 -2.21 -10.08 -25.22
CA ARG A 365 -3.20 -9.02 -24.97
C ARG A 365 -3.40 -8.13 -26.19
N ALA A 366 -2.31 -7.76 -26.88
CA ALA A 366 -2.36 -6.99 -28.12
C ALA A 366 -3.12 -7.74 -29.20
N ALA A 367 -2.83 -9.04 -29.38
CA ALA A 367 -3.56 -9.90 -30.31
C ALA A 367 -5.07 -9.92 -30.00
N LYS A 368 -5.45 -10.01 -28.72
CA LYS A 368 -6.85 -9.94 -28.29
C LYS A 368 -7.48 -8.57 -28.58
N ALA A 369 -6.80 -7.46 -28.28
CA ALA A 369 -7.32 -6.11 -28.52
C ALA A 369 -7.54 -5.83 -30.02
N LEU A 370 -6.56 -6.23 -30.84
CA LEU A 370 -6.57 -6.04 -32.30
C LEU A 370 -7.63 -6.90 -33.03
N THR A 371 -8.39 -7.75 -32.33
CA THR A 371 -9.56 -8.44 -32.91
C THR A 371 -10.78 -7.52 -33.08
N SER A 372 -10.82 -6.37 -32.41
CA SER A 372 -11.92 -5.42 -32.54
C SER A 372 -11.96 -4.80 -33.94
N GLN A 373 -13.15 -4.82 -34.57
CA GLN A 373 -13.38 -4.13 -35.83
C GLN A 373 -13.64 -2.63 -35.66
N ASP A 374 -13.84 -2.17 -34.42
CA ASP A 374 -14.05 -0.77 -34.05
C ASP A 374 -12.83 -0.27 -33.24
N PRO A 375 -11.92 0.48 -33.88
CA PRO A 375 -10.73 1.00 -33.22
C PRO A 375 -11.05 1.98 -32.09
N ALA A 376 -12.14 2.75 -32.20
CA ALA A 376 -12.52 3.70 -31.15
C ALA A 376 -12.96 2.95 -29.89
N LYS A 377 -13.78 1.90 -30.03
CA LYS A 377 -14.15 1.02 -28.91
C LYS A 377 -12.97 0.22 -28.36
N MET A 378 -12.05 -0.23 -29.22
CA MET A 378 -10.83 -0.90 -28.79
C MET A 378 -10.01 0.01 -27.87
N TRP A 379 -9.73 1.24 -28.33
CA TRP A 379 -8.97 2.22 -27.57
C TRP A 379 -9.72 2.70 -26.32
N GLN A 380 -11.03 2.94 -26.39
CA GLN A 380 -11.83 3.22 -25.18
C GLN A 380 -11.78 2.08 -24.18
N GLY A 381 -11.87 0.82 -24.62
CA GLY A 381 -11.77 -0.34 -23.73
C GLY A 381 -10.40 -0.44 -23.08
N LEU A 382 -9.32 -0.30 -23.86
CA LEU A 382 -7.95 -0.29 -23.37
C LEU A 382 -7.68 0.88 -22.41
N ILE A 383 -8.09 2.09 -22.76
CA ILE A 383 -7.94 3.28 -21.91
C ILE A 383 -8.79 3.13 -20.65
N SER A 384 -10.01 2.63 -20.74
CA SER A 384 -10.86 2.43 -19.55
C SER A 384 -10.30 1.34 -18.62
N GLU A 385 -9.68 0.30 -19.17
CA GLU A 385 -9.07 -0.80 -18.41
C GLU A 385 -7.79 -0.36 -17.71
N PHE A 386 -6.92 0.38 -18.40
CA PHE A 386 -5.57 0.72 -17.91
C PHE A 386 -5.41 2.17 -17.42
N CYS A 387 -6.37 3.05 -17.74
CA CYS A 387 -6.40 4.47 -17.39
C CYS A 387 -7.84 4.91 -17.05
N PRO A 388 -8.53 4.23 -16.10
CA PRO A 388 -9.92 4.56 -15.81
C PRO A 388 -10.07 6.04 -15.44
N PRO A 389 -11.13 6.71 -15.95
CA PRO A 389 -11.45 8.05 -15.49
C PRO A 389 -11.69 8.00 -13.98
N ALA A 390 -11.48 9.13 -13.30
CA ALA A 390 -11.87 9.18 -11.89
C ALA A 390 -13.35 8.85 -11.79
N PRO A 391 -13.76 8.03 -10.80
CA PRO A 391 -15.16 7.72 -10.62
C PRO A 391 -15.93 9.05 -10.53
N GLY A 392 -16.90 9.21 -11.44
CA GLY A 392 -17.82 10.34 -11.37
C GLY A 392 -18.59 10.30 -10.05
N GLN A 393 -19.31 11.39 -9.73
CA GLN A 393 -20.23 11.33 -8.61
C GLN A 393 -21.23 10.19 -8.84
N PRO A 394 -21.49 9.33 -7.83
CA PRO A 394 -22.46 8.26 -7.95
C PRO A 394 -23.82 8.80 -8.40
N ASP A 395 -24.53 8.08 -9.27
CA ASP A 395 -25.90 8.45 -9.62
C ASP A 395 -26.82 8.13 -8.44
N ARG A 396 -27.18 9.18 -7.70
CA ARG A 396 -28.04 9.11 -6.51
C ARG A 396 -29.52 9.20 -6.86
N ARG A 397 -29.88 9.44 -8.13
CA ARG A 397 -31.28 9.60 -8.56
C ARG A 397 -32.08 8.31 -8.31
N GLY A 398 -33.24 8.47 -7.68
CA GLY A 398 -34.11 7.36 -7.34
C GLY A 398 -33.61 6.48 -6.19
N LYS A 399 -32.45 6.80 -5.57
CA LYS A 399 -31.98 6.14 -4.35
C LYS A 399 -32.69 6.73 -3.14
N LYS A 400 -33.31 5.86 -2.36
CA LYS A 400 -34.23 6.21 -1.28
C LYS A 400 -33.57 6.04 0.08
N VAL A 401 -33.65 7.08 0.89
CA VAL A 401 -33.06 7.14 2.22
C VAL A 401 -34.14 7.38 3.25
N LEU A 402 -34.30 6.49 4.22
CA LEU A 402 -35.20 6.69 5.36
C LEU A 402 -34.40 7.17 6.57
N ALA A 403 -34.65 8.41 7.01
CA ALA A 403 -34.07 8.96 8.23
C ALA A 403 -35.01 8.79 9.42
N VAL A 404 -34.56 8.08 10.46
CA VAL A 404 -35.35 7.77 11.67
C VAL A 404 -34.92 8.66 12.83
N GLY A 405 -35.87 9.45 13.35
CA GLY A 405 -35.70 10.36 14.50
C GLY A 405 -35.92 9.68 15.87
N PRO A 406 -35.67 10.40 16.98
CA PRO A 406 -35.49 11.86 17.06
C PRO A 406 -34.06 12.39 16.85
N GLY A 407 -33.05 11.54 16.69
CA GLY A 407 -31.64 11.99 16.73
C GLY A 407 -31.01 12.38 15.38
N PHE A 408 -31.61 12.03 14.24
CA PHE A 408 -31.10 12.40 12.91
C PHE A 408 -31.75 13.70 12.41
N GLY A 409 -31.01 14.80 12.29
CA GLY A 409 -31.32 15.99 11.48
C GLY A 409 -32.66 16.76 11.68
N PHE A 410 -33.62 16.29 12.48
CA PHE A 410 -34.94 16.94 12.58
C PHE A 410 -34.95 18.16 13.48
N LEU A 411 -34.26 18.07 14.62
CA LEU A 411 -34.29 19.08 15.67
C LEU A 411 -32.89 19.55 16.07
N LYS A 412 -31.86 18.67 16.00
CA LYS A 412 -30.49 18.99 16.39
C LYS A 412 -29.65 19.64 15.27
N ASN A 413 -29.79 19.23 14.01
CA ASN A 413 -29.04 19.81 12.88
C ASN A 413 -29.71 19.58 11.50
N PRO A 414 -30.64 20.45 11.06
CA PRO A 414 -31.35 20.29 9.78
C PRO A 414 -30.48 20.32 8.54
N GLU A 415 -29.24 20.83 8.61
CA GLU A 415 -28.33 20.80 7.46
C GLU A 415 -27.90 19.37 7.08
N GLN A 416 -27.85 18.42 8.03
CA GLN A 416 -27.44 17.04 7.73
C GLN A 416 -28.40 16.33 6.77
N ILE A 417 -29.70 16.56 6.89
CA ILE A 417 -30.67 16.02 5.92
C ILE A 417 -30.57 16.79 4.60
N ARG A 418 -30.41 18.12 4.66
CA ARG A 418 -30.32 18.96 3.46
C ARG A 418 -29.15 18.60 2.58
N ILE A 419 -27.99 18.22 3.13
CA ILE A 419 -26.85 17.79 2.30
C ILE A 419 -27.14 16.48 1.57
N VAL A 420 -27.87 15.54 2.17
CA VAL A 420 -28.28 14.27 1.53
C VAL A 420 -29.30 14.53 0.42
N GLU A 421 -30.25 15.44 0.64
CA GLU A 421 -31.22 15.84 -0.40
C GLU A 421 -30.56 16.60 -1.54
N ARG A 422 -29.66 17.56 -1.24
CA ARG A 422 -28.88 18.31 -2.24
C ARG A 422 -27.96 17.39 -3.05
N ALA A 423 -27.48 16.31 -2.43
CA ALA A 423 -26.71 15.27 -3.07
C ALA A 423 -27.51 14.44 -4.09
N GLY A 424 -28.85 14.52 -4.07
CA GLY A 424 -29.73 13.89 -5.06
C GLY A 424 -30.50 12.66 -4.58
N PHE A 425 -30.41 12.31 -3.29
CA PHE A 425 -31.19 11.22 -2.70
C PHE A 425 -32.65 11.62 -2.45
N GLU A 426 -33.56 10.67 -2.60
CA GLU A 426 -34.94 10.81 -2.15
C GLU A 426 -35.02 10.48 -0.64
N VAL A 427 -35.17 11.50 0.20
CA VAL A 427 -35.15 11.32 1.66
C VAL A 427 -36.56 11.31 2.24
N LYS A 428 -36.99 10.18 2.80
CA LYS A 428 -38.16 10.11 3.69
C LYS A 428 -37.73 10.30 5.13
N ARG A 429 -38.51 11.11 5.81
CA ARG A 429 -38.23 11.60 7.13
C ARG A 429 -39.27 11.05 8.11
N LEU A 430 -38.85 10.23 9.07
CA LEU A 430 -39.75 9.62 10.05
C LEU A 430 -39.47 10.17 11.46
N LEU A 431 -40.45 10.89 11.99
CA LEU A 431 -40.43 11.35 13.38
C LEU A 431 -40.96 10.23 14.27
N CYS A 432 -40.10 9.75 15.17
CA CYS A 432 -40.50 8.81 16.21
C CYS A 432 -40.37 9.47 17.59
N PRO A 433 -41.15 9.02 18.59
CA PRO A 433 -40.98 9.46 19.98
C PRO A 433 -39.57 9.22 20.51
N ASP A 434 -39.22 9.90 21.59
CA ASP A 434 -37.93 9.74 22.24
C ASP A 434 -37.86 8.43 23.02
N PRO A 435 -36.96 7.48 22.68
CA PRO A 435 -36.86 6.20 23.39
C PRO A 435 -36.47 6.32 24.87
N GLU A 436 -35.96 7.48 25.27
CA GLU A 436 -35.58 7.78 26.65
C GLU A 436 -36.70 8.54 27.42
N ALA A 437 -37.86 8.79 26.80
CA ALA A 437 -39.00 9.41 27.49
C ALA A 437 -39.63 8.44 28.52
N ALA A 438 -40.16 8.99 29.61
CA ALA A 438 -40.64 8.22 30.75
C ALA A 438 -41.86 7.31 30.42
N ASP A 439 -42.65 7.68 29.42
CA ASP A 439 -43.85 7.02 28.95
C ASP A 439 -43.64 6.23 27.63
N PHE A 440 -42.39 6.06 27.20
CA PHE A 440 -42.07 5.39 25.95
C PHE A 440 -42.16 3.86 26.04
N GLU A 441 -42.84 3.24 25.08
CA GLU A 441 -42.88 1.79 24.89
C GLU A 441 -42.47 1.40 23.46
N MET A 442 -41.26 0.85 23.29
CA MET A 442 -40.72 0.46 21.98
C MET A 442 -41.66 -0.45 21.18
N ALA A 443 -42.34 -1.39 21.85
CA ALA A 443 -43.26 -2.33 21.23
C ALA A 443 -44.44 -1.64 20.50
N ASN A 444 -44.87 -0.47 20.98
CA ASN A 444 -45.96 0.29 20.37
C ASN A 444 -45.46 1.16 19.21
N GLU A 445 -44.22 1.63 19.29
CA GLU A 445 -43.69 2.66 18.38
C GLU A 445 -42.92 2.07 17.18
N ILE A 446 -42.32 0.88 17.31
CA ILE A 446 -41.52 0.24 16.24
C ILE A 446 -42.34 -0.04 14.98
N GLY A 447 -43.65 -0.26 15.12
CA GLY A 447 -44.57 -0.51 14.02
C GLY A 447 -44.58 0.63 12.98
N ALA A 448 -44.39 1.88 13.40
CA ALA A 448 -44.31 3.02 12.50
C ALA A 448 -43.05 2.97 11.61
N VAL A 449 -41.92 2.50 12.17
CA VAL A 449 -40.65 2.32 11.43
C VAL A 449 -40.79 1.20 10.41
N VAL A 450 -41.33 0.05 10.83
CA VAL A 450 -41.59 -1.10 9.94
C VAL A 450 -42.51 -0.69 8.79
N ALA A 451 -43.66 -0.07 9.08
CA ALA A 451 -44.59 0.41 8.06
C ALA A 451 -43.96 1.46 7.12
N ALA A 452 -43.08 2.32 7.64
CA ALA A 452 -42.35 3.28 6.81
C ALA A 452 -41.38 2.59 5.85
N ILE A 453 -40.66 1.55 6.29
CA ILE A 453 -39.75 0.77 5.45
C ILE A 453 -40.53 0.01 4.37
N GLU A 454 -41.61 -0.68 4.74
CA GLU A 454 -42.43 -1.46 3.80
C GLU A 454 -43.09 -0.58 2.72
N SER A 455 -43.58 0.60 3.12
CA SER A 455 -44.23 1.54 2.20
C SER A 455 -43.25 2.30 1.32
N PHE A 456 -42.13 2.77 1.88
CA PHE A 456 -41.18 3.62 1.18
C PHE A 456 -40.16 2.83 0.37
N LYS A 457 -39.82 1.61 0.83
CA LYS A 457 -38.76 0.74 0.31
C LYS A 457 -37.42 1.48 0.17
N PRO A 458 -36.85 1.97 1.29
CA PRO A 458 -35.56 2.65 1.26
C PRO A 458 -34.45 1.72 0.80
N ASP A 459 -33.42 2.26 0.14
CA ASP A 459 -32.14 1.59 -0.10
C ASP A 459 -31.22 1.73 1.13
N ALA A 460 -31.41 2.76 1.95
CA ALA A 460 -30.67 2.98 3.19
C ALA A 460 -31.56 3.50 4.32
N VAL A 461 -31.36 2.99 5.53
CA VAL A 461 -31.99 3.47 6.77
C VAL A 461 -30.93 4.10 7.65
N LEU A 462 -31.15 5.37 8.01
CA LEU A 462 -30.22 6.21 8.75
C LEU A 462 -30.80 6.49 10.13
N CYS A 463 -30.02 6.22 11.17
CA CYS A 463 -30.33 6.62 12.52
C CYS A 463 -29.13 7.38 13.11
N ALA A 464 -29.43 8.32 13.99
CA ALA A 464 -28.40 9.02 14.75
C ALA A 464 -28.90 9.24 16.18
N SER A 465 -27.96 9.35 17.12
CA SER A 465 -28.27 9.59 18.53
C SER A 465 -29.47 8.72 18.95
N ARG A 466 -30.40 9.21 19.76
CA ARG A 466 -31.49 8.40 20.38
C ARG A 466 -32.34 7.60 19.40
N GLY A 467 -32.36 7.99 18.12
CA GLY A 467 -32.98 7.19 17.05
C GLY A 467 -32.34 5.81 16.84
N GLY A 468 -31.10 5.61 17.30
CA GLY A 468 -30.39 4.33 17.23
C GLY A 468 -31.09 3.18 17.97
N ALA A 469 -31.87 3.45 19.02
CA ALA A 469 -32.64 2.42 19.74
C ALA A 469 -33.63 1.70 18.82
N TYR A 470 -34.30 2.43 17.92
CA TYR A 470 -35.22 1.85 16.95
C TYR A 470 -34.50 0.90 15.98
N MET A 471 -33.27 1.25 15.57
CA MET A 471 -32.47 0.39 14.70
C MET A 471 -32.05 -0.90 15.41
N VAL A 472 -31.64 -0.80 16.68
CA VAL A 472 -31.32 -1.98 17.49
C VAL A 472 -32.53 -2.91 17.62
N GLU A 473 -33.73 -2.35 17.84
CA GLU A 473 -34.95 -3.16 17.87
C GLU A 473 -35.28 -3.78 16.51
N LEU A 474 -35.11 -3.02 15.42
CA LEU A 474 -35.29 -3.54 14.07
C LEU A 474 -34.37 -4.74 13.81
N TRP A 475 -33.11 -4.67 14.25
CA TRP A 475 -32.17 -5.77 14.11
C TRP A 475 -32.54 -6.98 14.99
N ARG A 476 -33.09 -6.77 16.19
CA ARG A 476 -33.67 -7.87 16.99
C ARG A 476 -34.81 -8.57 16.27
N MET A 477 -35.73 -7.80 15.68
CA MET A 477 -36.84 -8.36 14.90
C MET A 477 -36.33 -9.14 13.68
N MET A 478 -35.24 -8.69 13.02
CA MET A 478 -34.59 -9.42 11.94
C MET A 478 -34.02 -10.76 12.39
N GLU A 479 -33.33 -10.80 13.53
CA GLU A 479 -32.78 -12.04 14.09
C GLU A 479 -33.87 -13.01 14.55
N ALA A 480 -34.98 -12.49 15.07
CA ALA A 480 -36.15 -13.27 15.44
C ALA A 480 -37.00 -13.73 14.22
N GLY A 481 -36.64 -13.32 13.00
CA GLY A 481 -37.41 -13.62 11.78
C GLY A 481 -38.78 -12.91 11.70
N GLN A 482 -39.01 -11.91 12.55
CA GLN A 482 -40.24 -11.12 12.61
C GLN A 482 -40.25 -9.98 11.59
N PHE A 483 -39.08 -9.58 11.12
CA PHE A 483 -38.89 -8.58 10.07
C PHE A 483 -37.88 -9.13 9.05
N SER A 484 -38.16 -8.95 7.77
CA SER A 484 -37.24 -9.42 6.73
C SER A 484 -35.95 -8.62 6.78
N LYS A 485 -34.80 -9.28 6.62
CA LYS A 485 -33.53 -8.58 6.30
C LYS A 485 -33.73 -7.92 4.94
N GLY A 486 -34.14 -6.66 4.92
CA GLY A 486 -34.43 -5.96 3.68
C GLY A 486 -33.19 -5.74 2.84
N ASP A 487 -33.35 -5.47 1.55
CA ASP A 487 -32.26 -5.14 0.61
C ASP A 487 -31.57 -3.78 0.91
N PHE A 488 -31.81 -3.20 2.09
CA PHE A 488 -31.35 -1.89 2.49
C PHE A 488 -30.13 -1.94 3.42
N GLY A 489 -29.29 -0.91 3.37
CA GLY A 489 -28.18 -0.74 4.30
C GLY A 489 -28.57 0.05 5.54
N CYS A 490 -27.86 -0.16 6.65
CA CYS A 490 -28.03 0.59 7.90
C CYS A 490 -26.84 1.54 8.12
N LEU A 491 -27.10 2.83 8.29
CA LEU A 491 -26.10 3.79 8.75
C LEU A 491 -26.51 4.27 10.14
N MET A 492 -25.63 4.07 11.12
CA MET A 492 -25.84 4.51 12.50
C MET A 492 -24.77 5.52 12.90
N ILE A 493 -25.20 6.71 13.32
CA ILE A 493 -24.34 7.77 13.84
C ILE A 493 -24.48 7.80 15.36
N ASN A 494 -23.36 7.59 16.04
CA ASN A 494 -23.27 7.36 17.48
C ASN A 494 -23.88 6.00 17.84
N ALA A 495 -23.02 5.01 18.12
CA ALA A 495 -23.46 3.68 18.52
C ALA A 495 -24.35 3.76 19.77
N HIS A 496 -25.59 3.26 19.67
CA HIS A 496 -26.54 3.32 20.78
C HIS A 496 -26.16 2.33 21.90
N PRO A 497 -26.21 2.69 23.19
CA PRO A 497 -25.84 1.80 24.31
C PRO A 497 -26.63 0.49 24.36
N ASP A 498 -27.86 0.47 23.84
CA ASP A 498 -28.70 -0.73 23.82
C ASP A 498 -28.12 -1.90 23.01
N ILE A 499 -27.13 -1.63 22.15
CA ILE A 499 -26.35 -2.65 21.44
C ILE A 499 -25.42 -3.43 22.38
N ASP A 500 -25.18 -2.98 23.60
CA ASP A 500 -24.30 -3.67 24.56
C ASP A 500 -25.11 -4.40 25.64
N ARG A 501 -26.44 -4.36 25.58
CA ARG A 501 -27.28 -5.15 26.50
C ARG A 501 -27.05 -6.63 26.22
N VAL A 502 -27.08 -7.44 27.29
CA VAL A 502 -26.87 -8.91 27.26
C VAL A 502 -27.64 -9.61 26.15
N LEU A 503 -28.81 -9.08 25.78
CA LEU A 503 -29.69 -9.65 24.75
C LEU A 503 -29.28 -9.32 23.30
N TYR A 504 -28.38 -8.36 23.05
CA TYR A 504 -28.08 -7.89 21.69
C TYR A 504 -26.65 -7.37 21.49
N SER A 505 -25.63 -8.12 21.91
CA SER A 505 -24.21 -7.72 21.87
C SER A 505 -23.49 -7.88 20.51
N LYS A 506 -24.23 -7.92 19.40
CA LYS A 506 -23.68 -8.19 18.06
C LYS A 506 -24.44 -7.45 16.96
N LEU A 507 -23.79 -7.26 15.82
CA LEU A 507 -24.40 -6.77 14.59
C LEU A 507 -25.14 -7.91 13.85
N PRO A 508 -26.25 -7.61 13.15
CA PRO A 508 -26.99 -8.62 12.41
C PRO A 508 -26.16 -9.17 11.23
N LYS A 509 -26.32 -10.47 10.95
CA LYS A 509 -25.69 -11.11 9.81
C LYS A 509 -26.37 -10.71 8.50
N ASP A 510 -25.58 -10.62 7.43
CA ASP A 510 -26.01 -10.36 6.05
C ASP A 510 -26.62 -8.98 5.83
N VAL A 511 -26.32 -8.03 6.72
CA VAL A 511 -26.74 -6.63 6.62
C VAL A 511 -25.51 -5.76 6.38
N ARG A 512 -25.63 -4.80 5.45
CA ARG A 512 -24.60 -3.78 5.24
C ARG A 512 -24.74 -2.71 6.30
N ILE A 513 -23.65 -2.42 7.01
CA ILE A 513 -23.67 -1.53 8.17
C ILE A 513 -22.52 -0.54 8.07
N VAL A 514 -22.83 0.75 8.18
CA VAL A 514 -21.84 1.80 8.42
C VAL A 514 -22.08 2.36 9.81
N LEU A 515 -21.09 2.21 10.68
CA LEU A 515 -21.09 2.82 12.00
C LEU A 515 -20.21 4.07 11.98
N VAL A 516 -20.74 5.18 12.48
CA VAL A 516 -20.06 6.47 12.51
C VAL A 516 -19.88 6.89 13.97
N GLN A 517 -18.63 7.06 14.39
CA GLN A 517 -18.29 7.46 15.76
C GLN A 517 -17.07 8.41 15.76
N GLY A 518 -16.95 9.23 16.79
CA GLY A 518 -15.81 10.11 17.03
C GLY A 518 -15.28 9.87 18.43
N SER A 519 -13.98 10.07 18.62
CA SER A 519 -13.29 9.73 19.86
C SER A 519 -13.77 10.50 21.08
N GLU A 520 -14.31 11.71 20.88
CA GLU A 520 -14.81 12.59 21.94
C GLU A 520 -16.34 12.59 22.02
N GLU A 521 -16.99 11.50 21.60
CA GLU A 521 -18.43 11.37 21.84
C GLU A 521 -18.70 11.39 23.36
N GLU A 522 -19.41 12.43 23.80
CA GLU A 522 -19.71 12.67 25.21
C GLU A 522 -20.91 11.84 25.68
N ILE A 523 -21.90 11.63 24.81
CA ILE A 523 -23.18 11.02 25.19
C ILE A 523 -23.01 9.50 25.27
N TRP A 524 -22.44 8.89 24.24
CA TRP A 524 -22.21 7.44 24.14
C TRP A 524 -20.77 7.14 23.83
N ARG A 525 -19.94 7.41 24.83
CA ARG A 525 -18.49 7.20 24.75
C ARG A 525 -18.19 5.72 24.53
N ARG A 526 -17.47 5.43 23.46
CA ARG A 526 -16.94 4.10 23.18
C ARG A 526 -15.56 4.25 22.56
N ALA A 527 -14.59 3.50 23.09
CA ALA A 527 -13.27 3.47 22.50
C ALA A 527 -13.33 2.76 21.13
N ARG A 528 -12.49 3.20 20.21
CA ARG A 528 -12.23 2.44 18.97
C ARG A 528 -11.74 1.03 19.30
N GLY A 529 -10.74 0.95 20.17
CA GLY A 529 -10.27 -0.28 20.85
C GLY A 529 -9.29 -1.12 20.06
N TYR A 530 -8.14 -0.52 19.78
CA TYR A 530 -6.94 -1.25 19.43
C TYR A 530 -5.92 -1.13 20.56
N GLY A 531 -5.32 -2.25 20.97
CA GLY A 531 -4.11 -2.21 21.77
C GLY A 531 -2.89 -1.84 20.90
N SER A 532 -1.74 -1.58 21.54
CA SER A 532 -0.54 -1.09 20.85
C SER A 532 -0.02 -2.02 19.74
N MET A 533 -0.31 -3.32 19.80
CA MET A 533 0.08 -4.32 18.78
C MET A 533 -1.03 -4.58 17.75
N GLY A 534 -2.08 -3.75 17.71
CA GLY A 534 -3.19 -3.86 16.77
C GLY A 534 -4.24 -4.93 17.15
N GLN A 535 -4.12 -5.55 18.33
CA GLN A 535 -5.12 -6.46 18.87
C GLN A 535 -6.41 -5.70 19.21
N VAL A 536 -7.56 -6.33 18.99
CA VAL A 536 -8.86 -5.69 19.16
C VAL A 536 -9.33 -5.87 20.61
N GLU A 537 -9.67 -4.76 21.26
CA GLU A 537 -10.08 -4.77 22.66
C GLU A 537 -11.55 -5.17 22.81
N ALA A 538 -11.85 -6.05 23.76
CA ALA A 538 -13.22 -6.47 24.04
C ALA A 538 -14.12 -5.28 24.42
N GLY A 539 -15.37 -5.28 23.94
CA GLY A 539 -16.34 -4.20 24.20
C GLY A 539 -16.14 -2.92 23.37
N SER A 540 -15.07 -2.84 22.57
CA SER A 540 -14.80 -1.68 21.72
C SER A 540 -15.67 -1.61 20.45
N LEU A 541 -15.58 -0.49 19.72
CA LEU A 541 -16.21 -0.37 18.40
C LEU A 541 -15.64 -1.38 17.41
N GLU A 542 -14.33 -1.58 17.40
CA GLU A 542 -13.68 -2.55 16.49
C GLU A 542 -14.13 -3.98 16.82
N ALA A 543 -14.30 -4.32 18.11
CA ALA A 543 -14.86 -5.61 18.51
C ALA A 543 -16.31 -5.77 18.03
N LEU A 544 -17.15 -4.74 18.22
CA LEU A 544 -18.53 -4.75 17.74
C LEU A 544 -18.60 -4.95 16.22
N MET A 545 -17.77 -4.22 15.46
CA MET A 545 -17.75 -4.29 14.00
C MET A 545 -17.38 -5.68 13.48
N ARG A 546 -16.54 -6.42 14.22
CA ARG A 546 -16.16 -7.82 13.92
C ARG A 546 -17.23 -8.86 14.23
N THR A 547 -18.28 -8.48 14.96
CA THR A 547 -19.44 -9.36 15.15
C THR A 547 -20.34 -9.41 13.89
N GLY A 548 -20.22 -8.42 13.01
CA GLY A 548 -20.97 -8.33 11.76
C GLY A 548 -20.55 -9.33 10.69
N SER A 549 -21.06 -9.14 9.47
CA SER A 549 -20.66 -9.97 8.32
C SER A 549 -19.37 -9.43 7.69
N PRO A 550 -18.38 -10.29 7.38
CA PRO A 550 -17.13 -9.88 6.73
C PRO A 550 -17.38 -9.10 5.43
N GLY A 551 -16.73 -7.95 5.28
CA GLY A 551 -16.84 -7.10 4.09
C GLY A 551 -18.13 -6.27 3.99
N LEU A 552 -19.11 -6.46 4.88
CA LEU A 552 -20.37 -5.70 4.86
C LEU A 552 -20.43 -4.57 5.90
N CYS A 553 -19.49 -4.55 6.85
CA CYS A 553 -19.51 -3.61 7.96
C CYS A 553 -18.30 -2.66 7.90
N TYR A 554 -18.53 -1.35 7.93
CA TYR A 554 -17.49 -0.32 7.91
C TYR A 554 -17.59 0.63 9.11
N LEU A 555 -16.45 0.92 9.74
CA LEU A 555 -16.34 1.87 10.84
C LEU A 555 -15.74 3.17 10.31
N TYR A 556 -16.55 4.23 10.29
CA TYR A 556 -16.05 5.58 10.13
C TYR A 556 -15.75 6.15 11.52
N HIS A 557 -14.47 6.34 11.83
CA HIS A 557 -14.02 6.85 13.11
C HIS A 557 -13.23 8.17 12.96
N THR A 558 -13.58 9.20 13.73
CA THR A 558 -12.77 10.44 13.85
C THR A 558 -12.04 10.48 15.19
N VAL A 559 -10.86 11.08 15.24
CA VAL A 559 -9.99 11.09 16.42
C VAL A 559 -9.60 12.52 16.82
N GLU A 560 -9.57 12.80 18.13
CA GLU A 560 -8.95 13.98 18.70
C GLU A 560 -7.48 13.70 19.04
N LYS A 561 -6.61 14.68 18.75
CA LYS A 561 -5.26 14.72 19.28
C LYS A 561 -4.94 16.11 19.81
N GLY A 562 -4.43 16.17 21.04
CA GLY A 562 -3.93 17.41 21.63
C GLY A 562 -2.68 17.91 20.90
N GLY A 563 -2.59 19.23 20.69
CA GLY A 563 -1.37 19.91 20.25
C GLY A 563 -1.24 20.21 18.74
N MET A 564 -1.70 19.34 17.84
CA MET A 564 -1.77 19.66 16.40
C MET A 564 -3.13 20.27 16.05
N ARG A 565 -3.16 21.18 15.05
CA ARG A 565 -4.39 21.76 14.52
C ARG A 565 -5.39 20.62 14.26
N GLN A 566 -6.64 20.82 14.63
CA GLN A 566 -7.73 19.84 14.54
C GLN A 566 -8.66 20.18 13.39
N ARG A 567 -9.09 19.19 12.58
CA ARG A 567 -10.04 19.46 11.49
C ARG A 567 -11.36 19.87 12.12
N LYS A 568 -11.97 20.92 11.57
CA LYS A 568 -13.21 21.46 12.11
C LYS A 568 -14.29 20.36 12.07
N GLY A 569 -14.79 19.99 13.25
CA GLY A 569 -15.85 18.99 13.38
C GLY A 569 -15.39 17.59 13.77
N ASP A 570 -14.09 17.29 13.81
CA ASP A 570 -13.62 15.93 14.16
C ASP A 570 -13.86 15.57 15.64
N LYS A 571 -14.05 16.57 16.52
CA LYS A 571 -14.49 16.41 17.93
C LYS A 571 -15.91 15.88 18.06
N HIS A 572 -16.80 16.40 17.21
CA HIS A 572 -18.23 16.16 17.29
C HIS A 572 -18.74 15.77 15.90
N ILE A 573 -18.98 14.48 15.76
CA ILE A 573 -19.33 13.76 14.52
C ILE A 573 -20.35 14.50 13.65
N PRO A 574 -21.40 15.17 14.17
CA PRO A 574 -22.37 15.82 13.30
C PRO A 574 -21.79 16.90 12.38
N ALA A 575 -20.71 17.57 12.81
CA ALA A 575 -20.11 18.65 12.05
C ALA A 575 -19.15 18.14 10.95
N SER A 576 -18.30 17.16 11.25
CA SER A 576 -17.37 16.57 10.27
C SER A 576 -18.10 15.92 9.10
N LEU A 577 -19.27 15.32 9.34
CA LEU A 577 -20.13 14.73 8.32
C LEU A 577 -20.66 15.72 7.26
N MET A 578 -20.66 17.02 7.55
CA MET A 578 -21.12 18.06 6.62
C MET A 578 -20.00 18.63 5.74
N HIS A 579 -18.76 18.22 5.98
CA HIS A 579 -17.60 18.63 5.20
C HIS A 579 -17.28 17.57 4.14
N ASP A 580 -16.68 18.01 3.02
CA ASP A 580 -16.13 17.14 1.97
C ASP A 580 -17.12 16.11 1.38
N ASP A 581 -18.43 16.42 1.39
CA ASP A 581 -19.52 15.50 0.98
C ASP A 581 -19.51 14.16 1.74
N CYS A 582 -19.02 14.17 2.99
CA CYS A 582 -18.76 12.95 3.76
C CYS A 582 -20.01 12.10 3.99
N LEU A 583 -21.10 12.67 4.51
CA LEU A 583 -22.32 11.90 4.77
C LEU A 583 -22.94 11.28 3.50
N PRO A 584 -23.13 12.01 2.38
CA PRO A 584 -23.58 11.39 1.13
C PRO A 584 -22.66 10.28 0.64
N ARG A 585 -21.33 10.45 0.75
CA ARG A 585 -20.37 9.39 0.39
C ARG A 585 -20.43 8.16 1.30
N LEU A 586 -20.72 8.32 2.59
CA LEU A 586 -20.95 7.20 3.50
C LEU A 586 -22.21 6.43 3.10
N ILE A 587 -23.25 7.13 2.63
CA ILE A 587 -24.45 6.49 2.06
C ILE A 587 -24.08 5.76 0.76
N ASP A 588 -23.32 6.37 -0.15
CA ASP A 588 -22.86 5.71 -1.38
C ASP A 588 -22.06 4.43 -1.06
N ALA A 589 -21.16 4.48 -0.08
CA ALA A 589 -20.41 3.32 0.37
C ALA A 589 -21.30 2.24 0.98
N LEU A 590 -22.31 2.63 1.76
CA LEU A 590 -23.31 1.71 2.31
C LEU A 590 -24.12 1.02 1.21
N LEU A 591 -24.42 1.72 0.12
CA LEU A 591 -25.15 1.19 -1.03
C LEU A 591 -24.28 0.30 -1.94
N ALA A 592 -22.95 0.35 -1.81
CA ALA A 592 -22.04 -0.54 -2.51
C ALA A 592 -22.12 -1.98 -1.95
N GLU A 593 -21.57 -2.94 -2.69
CA GLU A 593 -21.53 -4.35 -2.26
C GLU A 593 -20.66 -4.53 -1.01
N LYS A 594 -19.54 -3.79 -0.92
CA LYS A 594 -18.58 -3.89 0.19
C LYS A 594 -18.20 -2.51 0.71
N PRO A 595 -18.94 -1.98 1.71
CA PRO A 595 -18.72 -0.63 2.23
C PRO A 595 -17.27 -0.28 2.62
N PRO A 596 -16.48 -1.17 3.27
CA PRO A 596 -15.10 -0.86 3.65
C PRO A 596 -14.16 -0.53 2.49
N PHE A 597 -14.46 -1.02 1.29
CA PHE A 597 -13.65 -0.81 0.09
C PHE A 597 -14.17 0.36 -0.75
N ALA A 598 -15.48 0.61 -0.71
CA ALA A 598 -16.12 1.67 -1.49
C ALA A 598 -15.84 3.08 -0.92
N PHE A 599 -15.83 3.25 0.41
CA PHE A 599 -15.62 4.58 0.99
C PHE A 599 -14.23 5.14 0.68
N PRO A 600 -13.12 4.41 0.84
CA PRO A 600 -11.80 4.92 0.46
C PRO A 600 -11.67 5.30 -1.02
N ALA A 601 -12.35 4.57 -1.93
CA ALA A 601 -12.35 4.90 -3.35
C ALA A 601 -12.93 6.27 -3.64
N SER A 602 -13.92 6.71 -2.86
CA SER A 602 -14.50 8.05 -3.01
C SER A 602 -13.52 9.20 -2.69
N CYS A 603 -12.42 8.94 -1.95
CA CYS A 603 -11.37 9.93 -1.68
C CYS A 603 -10.57 10.36 -2.92
N ALA A 604 -10.56 9.56 -4.00
CA ALA A 604 -9.88 9.92 -5.25
C ALA A 604 -10.47 11.20 -5.90
N ALA A 605 -11.69 11.60 -5.51
CA ALA A 605 -12.33 12.83 -5.97
C ALA A 605 -11.60 14.12 -5.56
N PHE A 606 -10.76 14.08 -4.51
CA PHE A 606 -10.05 15.27 -4.00
C PHE A 606 -8.77 15.63 -4.75
N THR A 607 -8.25 14.69 -5.53
CA THR A 607 -7.18 14.98 -6.49
C THR A 607 -7.81 15.70 -7.68
N SER A 608 -7.23 16.81 -8.17
CA SER A 608 -7.77 17.50 -9.35
C SER A 608 -7.62 16.63 -10.60
N GLU A 609 -8.51 16.80 -11.59
CA GLU A 609 -8.42 16.02 -12.85
C GLU A 609 -7.11 16.29 -13.59
N ALA A 610 -6.61 17.53 -13.54
CA ALA A 610 -5.30 17.89 -14.09
C ALA A 610 -4.17 17.06 -13.45
N ARG A 611 -4.12 16.98 -12.12
CA ARG A 611 -3.15 16.12 -11.42
C ARG A 611 -3.32 14.65 -11.78
N ARG A 612 -4.56 14.13 -11.80
CA ARG A 612 -4.83 12.74 -12.16
C ARG A 612 -4.37 12.40 -13.57
N ALA A 613 -4.46 13.33 -14.53
CA ALA A 613 -3.94 13.12 -15.88
C ALA A 613 -2.42 12.88 -15.87
N HIS A 614 -1.67 13.65 -15.09
CA HIS A 614 -0.23 13.45 -14.91
C HIS A 614 0.10 12.16 -14.13
N GLU A 615 -0.67 11.82 -13.09
CA GLU A 615 -0.51 10.56 -12.35
C GLU A 615 -0.76 9.35 -13.25
N ARG A 616 -1.82 9.38 -14.08
CA ARG A 616 -2.07 8.36 -15.12
C ARG A 616 -0.92 8.30 -16.12
N PHE A 617 -0.31 9.44 -16.48
CA PHE A 617 0.84 9.49 -17.39
C PHE A 617 2.04 8.76 -16.82
N LEU A 618 2.27 8.82 -15.51
CA LEU A 618 3.32 8.03 -14.87
C LEU A 618 2.91 6.58 -14.64
N GLY A 619 1.60 6.32 -14.52
CA GLY A 619 1.03 5.01 -14.20
C GLY A 619 0.96 4.78 -12.69
N PHE A 620 0.24 3.74 -12.29
CA PHE A 620 0.05 3.38 -10.86
C PHE A 620 0.64 2.02 -10.49
N GLU A 621 1.35 1.37 -11.43
CA GLU A 621 2.04 0.11 -11.17
C GLU A 621 3.55 0.37 -11.14
N PRO A 622 4.31 -0.27 -10.25
CA PRO A 622 5.76 -0.15 -10.27
C PRO A 622 6.34 -0.45 -11.66
N ARG A 623 5.87 -1.52 -12.32
CA ARG A 623 6.31 -1.92 -13.67
C ARG A 623 6.13 -0.82 -14.73
N SER A 624 5.10 0.00 -14.62
CA SER A 624 4.83 1.09 -15.56
C SER A 624 6.00 2.07 -15.68
N LEU A 625 6.77 2.25 -14.61
CA LEU A 625 7.89 3.20 -14.58
C LEU A 625 9.10 2.75 -15.39
N ARG A 626 9.22 1.44 -15.71
CA ARG A 626 10.36 0.92 -16.48
C ARG A 626 10.46 1.51 -17.89
N ARG A 627 9.35 2.00 -18.46
CA ARG A 627 9.36 2.66 -19.78
C ARG A 627 10.20 3.93 -19.83
N PHE A 628 10.46 4.53 -18.67
CA PHE A 628 11.27 5.73 -18.56
C PHE A 628 12.75 5.41 -18.35
N TRP A 629 13.09 4.17 -18.00
CA TRP A 629 14.45 3.84 -17.56
C TRP A 629 15.45 3.88 -18.71
N ALA A 630 16.61 4.46 -18.44
CA ALA A 630 17.75 4.41 -19.35
C ALA A 630 18.47 3.05 -19.29
N SER A 631 18.38 2.35 -18.15
CA SER A 631 19.02 1.04 -17.94
C SER A 631 18.19 -0.15 -18.45
N GLU A 632 18.09 -0.31 -19.78
CA GLU A 632 17.45 -1.50 -20.35
C GLU A 632 18.30 -2.77 -20.19
N GLU A 633 19.63 -2.68 -20.33
CA GLU A 633 20.52 -3.86 -20.36
C GLU A 633 20.77 -4.48 -18.98
N ARG A 634 20.80 -3.66 -17.91
CA ARG A 634 21.08 -4.11 -16.53
C ARG A 634 19.87 -4.11 -15.62
N LYS A 635 18.69 -3.75 -16.12
CA LYS A 635 17.42 -3.75 -15.36
C LYS A 635 17.53 -2.93 -14.06
N GLY A 636 18.19 -1.77 -14.10
CA GLY A 636 18.41 -0.90 -12.93
C GLY A 636 19.36 -1.45 -11.87
N ARG A 637 20.29 -2.33 -12.26
CA ARG A 637 21.40 -2.81 -11.40
C ARG A 637 22.72 -2.12 -11.74
N ASP A 638 22.64 -0.88 -12.19
CA ASP A 638 23.79 -0.03 -12.47
C ASP A 638 24.41 0.50 -11.18
N ALA A 639 25.65 0.96 -11.27
CA ALA A 639 26.30 1.66 -10.16
C ALA A 639 25.64 3.03 -9.88
N THR A 640 24.99 3.62 -10.89
CA THR A 640 24.24 4.87 -10.78
C THR A 640 22.75 4.54 -10.77
N MET A 641 22.05 4.96 -9.72
CA MET A 641 20.61 4.72 -9.56
C MET A 641 19.77 5.98 -9.79
N ARG A 642 20.39 7.15 -10.00
CA ARG A 642 19.74 8.43 -10.20
C ARG A 642 20.05 8.96 -11.60
N PHE A 643 19.00 9.30 -12.36
CA PHE A 643 19.11 9.74 -13.74
C PHE A 643 18.36 11.05 -13.94
N ARG A 644 19.02 12.02 -14.59
CA ARG A 644 18.41 13.33 -14.86
C ARG A 644 17.22 13.16 -15.82
N VAL A 645 16.06 13.66 -15.43
CA VAL A 645 14.92 13.75 -16.36
C VAL A 645 15.14 14.95 -17.28
N THR A 646 15.02 14.74 -18.59
CA THR A 646 15.21 15.81 -19.58
C THR A 646 14.16 16.90 -19.38
N GLU A 647 14.61 18.13 -19.18
CA GLU A 647 13.74 19.30 -19.01
C GLU A 647 12.80 19.48 -20.21
N GLY A 648 11.53 19.80 -19.95
CA GLY A 648 10.51 19.97 -21.00
C GLY A 648 10.03 18.67 -21.65
N SER A 649 10.57 17.50 -21.28
CA SER A 649 9.99 16.21 -21.66
C SER A 649 8.60 16.00 -21.06
N ASP A 650 7.84 15.06 -21.59
CA ASP A 650 6.47 14.81 -21.12
C ASP A 650 6.47 14.17 -19.72
N GLU A 651 7.51 13.39 -19.40
CA GLU A 651 7.79 12.90 -18.05
C GLU A 651 8.09 14.05 -17.08
N TYR A 652 8.97 14.98 -17.46
CA TYR A 652 9.27 16.17 -16.65
C TYR A 652 7.99 16.97 -16.36
N LYS A 653 7.20 17.26 -17.39
CA LYS A 653 5.92 17.98 -17.25
C LYS A 653 4.95 17.24 -16.34
N ALA A 654 4.86 15.92 -16.42
CA ALA A 654 3.99 15.14 -15.56
C ALA A 654 4.42 15.23 -14.09
N VAL A 655 5.70 15.07 -13.78
CA VAL A 655 6.23 15.18 -12.41
C VAL A 655 6.01 16.59 -11.85
N VAL A 656 6.33 17.63 -12.63
CA VAL A 656 6.07 19.03 -12.25
C VAL A 656 4.58 19.29 -12.04
N GLY A 657 3.73 18.78 -12.93
CA GLY A 657 2.28 18.90 -12.82
C GLY A 657 1.69 18.23 -11.58
N ILE A 658 2.27 17.12 -11.10
CA ILE A 658 1.88 16.50 -9.83
C ILE A 658 2.39 17.34 -8.63
N PHE A 659 3.64 17.82 -8.68
CA PHE A 659 4.25 18.64 -7.63
C PHE A 659 3.54 19.97 -7.39
N GLN A 660 3.18 20.66 -8.46
CA GLN A 660 2.57 21.99 -8.44
C GLN A 660 1.03 21.95 -8.40
N ALA A 661 0.42 20.76 -8.44
CA ALA A 661 -1.03 20.63 -8.44
C ALA A 661 -1.67 21.06 -7.12
N GLU A 662 -2.75 21.84 -7.27
CA GLU A 662 -3.61 22.25 -6.16
C GLU A 662 -4.80 21.28 -6.02
N PRO A 663 -5.16 20.86 -4.79
CA PRO A 663 -6.29 19.98 -4.54
C PRO A 663 -7.63 20.69 -4.77
N THR A 664 -8.70 19.92 -4.98
CA THR A 664 -10.06 20.46 -5.17
C THR A 664 -10.74 20.85 -3.84
N VAL A 665 -10.13 20.46 -2.71
CA VAL A 665 -10.56 20.77 -1.35
C VAL A 665 -9.45 21.50 -0.60
N ALA A 666 -9.81 22.29 0.41
CA ALA A 666 -8.83 23.01 1.21
C ALA A 666 -7.86 22.04 1.91
N ARG A 667 -6.57 22.38 1.91
CA ARG A 667 -5.57 21.68 2.72
C ARG A 667 -5.79 21.99 4.18
N PHE A 668 -5.62 20.99 5.02
CA PHE A 668 -5.72 21.13 6.45
C PHE A 668 -4.41 21.57 7.09
N TYR A 669 -3.31 20.90 6.72
CA TYR A 669 -2.00 21.15 7.32
C TYR A 669 -1.33 22.42 6.78
N ALA A 670 -1.58 22.74 5.51
CA ALA A 670 -0.96 23.85 4.80
C ALA A 670 -1.99 24.69 3.99
N PRO A 671 -3.02 25.28 4.63
CA PRO A 671 -4.19 25.87 3.95
C PRO A 671 -3.88 27.06 3.03
N HIS A 672 -2.78 27.77 3.28
CA HIS A 672 -2.38 28.96 2.52
C HIS A 672 -1.18 28.74 1.60
N SER A 673 -0.60 27.55 1.65
CA SER A 673 0.61 27.22 0.90
C SER A 673 0.22 26.78 -0.51
N LYS A 674 0.83 27.39 -1.52
CA LYS A 674 0.66 27.05 -2.93
C LYS A 674 1.98 26.52 -3.46
N THR A 675 1.98 25.34 -4.05
CA THR A 675 3.19 24.76 -4.65
C THR A 675 3.37 25.21 -6.09
N ALA A 676 2.31 25.74 -6.73
CA ALA A 676 2.36 26.32 -8.06
C ALA A 676 3.33 27.51 -8.23
N SER A 677 3.77 28.14 -7.13
CA SER A 677 4.75 29.23 -7.15
C SER A 677 6.19 28.78 -6.91
N LEU A 678 6.44 27.48 -6.73
CA LEU A 678 7.77 26.94 -6.49
C LEU A 678 8.46 26.62 -7.81
N ASP A 679 9.70 27.07 -7.96
CA ASP A 679 10.48 26.85 -9.16
C ASP A 679 11.21 25.50 -9.06
N VAL A 680 10.94 24.60 -10.01
CA VAL A 680 11.62 23.30 -10.09
C VAL A 680 12.95 23.48 -10.84
N ALA A 681 14.05 23.42 -10.10
CA ALA A 681 15.39 23.48 -10.66
C ALA A 681 15.65 22.26 -11.55
N TYR A 682 15.37 21.06 -11.04
CA TYR A 682 15.47 19.82 -11.80
C TYR A 682 14.84 18.60 -11.13
N ILE A 683 14.76 17.50 -11.88
CA ILE A 683 14.21 16.23 -11.43
C ILE A 683 15.20 15.10 -11.72
N GLU A 684 15.40 14.24 -10.73
CA GLU A 684 16.10 12.97 -10.88
C GLU A 684 15.09 11.83 -10.81
N ARG A 685 15.09 10.94 -11.80
CA ARG A 685 14.40 9.66 -11.76
C ARG A 685 15.26 8.63 -11.06
N VAL A 686 14.65 7.83 -10.21
CA VAL A 686 15.29 6.69 -9.57
C VAL A 686 15.09 5.44 -10.43
N GLU A 687 16.19 4.73 -10.71
CA GLU A 687 16.23 3.47 -11.48
C GLU A 687 16.90 2.37 -10.65
N ASN A 688 16.38 2.12 -9.44
CA ASN A 688 16.85 1.03 -8.58
C ASN A 688 16.03 -0.25 -8.85
N GLY A 689 16.66 -1.22 -9.52
CA GLY A 689 16.07 -2.51 -9.89
C GLY A 689 15.63 -3.38 -8.72
N ASN A 690 16.38 -3.36 -7.60
CA ASN A 690 16.08 -4.19 -6.44
C ASN A 690 14.87 -3.65 -5.66
N LEU A 691 14.83 -2.33 -5.43
CA LEU A 691 13.66 -1.67 -4.82
C LEU A 691 12.42 -1.87 -5.71
N HIS A 692 12.59 -1.70 -7.03
CA HIS A 692 11.52 -1.91 -8.00
C HIS A 692 10.94 -3.33 -7.94
N GLU A 693 11.80 -4.35 -7.96
CA GLU A 693 11.37 -5.75 -7.88
C GLU A 693 10.65 -6.05 -6.56
N SER A 694 11.14 -5.53 -5.43
CA SER A 694 10.49 -5.66 -4.13
C SER A 694 9.08 -5.05 -4.11
N THR A 695 8.93 -3.81 -4.59
CA THR A 695 7.63 -3.14 -4.65
C THR A 695 6.69 -3.80 -5.64
N ASP A 696 7.18 -4.28 -6.76
CA ASP A 696 6.37 -4.98 -7.76
C ASP A 696 5.80 -6.30 -7.22
N VAL A 697 6.55 -7.03 -6.40
CA VAL A 697 6.05 -8.22 -5.70
C VAL A 697 4.97 -7.84 -4.68
N GLY A 698 5.21 -6.83 -3.85
CA GLY A 698 4.21 -6.33 -2.89
C GLY A 698 2.92 -5.90 -3.57
N TYR A 699 3.03 -5.09 -4.62
CA TYR A 699 1.91 -4.69 -5.47
C TYR A 699 1.13 -5.90 -6.00
N GLY A 700 1.83 -6.90 -6.55
CA GLY A 700 1.21 -8.12 -7.09
C GLY A 700 0.42 -8.90 -6.04
N ASN A 701 0.92 -8.97 -4.80
CA ASN A 701 0.26 -9.64 -3.68
C ASN A 701 -1.03 -8.90 -3.28
N HIS A 702 -0.99 -7.58 -3.18
CA HIS A 702 -2.17 -6.76 -2.92
C HIS A 702 -3.21 -6.94 -4.02
N HIS A 703 -2.82 -6.76 -5.28
CA HIS A 703 -3.70 -6.91 -6.43
C HIS A 703 -4.37 -8.30 -6.47
N SER A 704 -3.60 -9.38 -6.28
CA SER A 704 -4.12 -10.75 -6.21
C SER A 704 -5.14 -10.95 -5.08
N THR A 705 -4.88 -10.36 -3.91
CA THR A 705 -5.79 -10.44 -2.75
C THR A 705 -7.14 -9.77 -3.05
N PHE A 706 -7.12 -8.58 -3.64
CA PHE A 706 -8.33 -7.86 -4.06
C PHE A 706 -9.12 -8.65 -5.12
N GLN A 707 -8.44 -9.23 -6.11
CA GLN A 707 -9.08 -10.08 -7.13
C GLN A 707 -9.76 -11.31 -6.51
N LYS A 708 -9.11 -11.99 -5.56
CA LYS A 708 -9.70 -13.12 -4.83
C LYS A 708 -10.93 -12.70 -4.01
N LEU A 709 -10.95 -11.46 -3.53
CA LEU A 709 -12.12 -10.87 -2.86
C LEU A 709 -13.21 -10.44 -3.84
N GLY A 710 -12.99 -10.44 -5.15
CA GLY A 710 -13.93 -9.87 -6.12
C GLY A 710 -14.11 -8.37 -5.97
N VAL A 711 -13.04 -7.65 -5.59
CA VAL A 711 -13.00 -6.19 -5.50
C VAL A 711 -11.93 -5.67 -6.45
N ASP A 712 -12.22 -4.59 -7.17
CA ASP A 712 -11.25 -4.00 -8.10
C ASP A 712 -10.09 -3.32 -7.36
N PHE A 713 -8.86 -3.65 -7.75
CA PHE A 713 -7.66 -2.97 -7.27
C PHE A 713 -7.32 -1.79 -8.18
N VAL A 714 -7.84 -0.62 -7.84
CA VAL A 714 -7.78 0.59 -8.66
C VAL A 714 -6.58 1.49 -8.34
N GLY A 715 -5.79 1.86 -9.36
CA GLY A 715 -4.77 2.90 -9.29
C GLY A 715 -5.36 4.30 -9.05
N GLY A 716 -4.71 5.13 -8.25
CA GLY A 716 -5.24 6.40 -7.75
C GLY A 716 -6.12 6.26 -6.50
N VAL A 717 -6.55 5.03 -6.18
CA VAL A 717 -7.27 4.68 -4.93
C VAL A 717 -6.34 3.89 -4.01
N HIS A 718 -5.95 2.68 -4.43
CA HIS A 718 -5.18 1.75 -3.61
C HIS A 718 -3.67 1.84 -3.85
N THR A 719 -3.27 2.49 -4.94
CA THR A 719 -1.90 2.92 -5.18
C THR A 719 -1.91 4.40 -5.51
N ARG A 720 -1.08 5.20 -4.85
CA ARG A 720 -1.11 6.66 -4.93
C ARG A 720 0.27 7.25 -5.15
N TRP A 721 0.31 8.34 -5.91
CA TRP A 721 1.46 9.23 -5.99
C TRP A 721 1.45 10.18 -4.79
N LEU A 722 2.42 10.03 -3.89
CA LEU A 722 2.51 10.78 -2.63
C LEU A 722 3.91 11.34 -2.42
N PHE A 723 4.02 12.40 -1.61
CA PHE A 723 5.29 13.07 -1.33
C PHE A 723 5.89 12.63 0.00
N HIS A 724 7.18 12.34 0.02
CA HIS A 724 7.92 12.08 1.24
C HIS A 724 9.05 13.11 1.40
N GLY A 725 9.14 13.70 2.60
CA GLY A 725 10.23 14.58 2.97
C GLY A 725 11.24 13.84 3.86
N ALA A 726 12.43 13.57 3.33
CA ALA A 726 13.47 12.80 4.01
C ALA A 726 14.19 13.55 5.15
N GLY A 727 14.10 14.89 5.19
CA GLY A 727 14.70 15.71 6.25
C GLY A 727 16.19 16.03 6.05
N SER A 728 16.95 15.22 5.31
CA SER A 728 18.33 15.56 4.88
C SER A 728 18.68 14.90 3.55
N ALA A 729 19.74 15.38 2.89
CA ALA A 729 20.24 14.80 1.64
C ALA A 729 20.73 13.36 1.84
N GLU A 730 21.44 13.12 2.95
CA GLU A 730 22.01 11.83 3.30
C GLU A 730 20.92 10.76 3.48
N VAL A 731 19.75 11.13 4.00
CA VAL A 731 18.61 10.22 4.13
C VAL A 731 18.04 9.87 2.74
N VAL A 732 17.99 10.81 1.80
CA VAL A 732 17.59 10.53 0.40
C VAL A 732 18.53 9.51 -0.22
N GLU A 733 19.85 9.70 -0.04
CA GLU A 733 20.86 8.77 -0.55
C GLU A 733 20.74 7.39 0.10
N ALA A 734 20.57 7.33 1.43
CA ALA A 734 20.38 6.06 2.13
C ALA A 734 19.16 5.27 1.63
N ILE A 735 18.03 5.95 1.42
CA ILE A 735 16.79 5.33 0.91
C ILE A 735 16.98 4.75 -0.50
N ILE A 736 17.75 5.43 -1.35
CA ILE A 736 17.90 5.05 -2.76
C ILE A 736 19.03 4.04 -2.96
N ASP A 737 20.19 4.26 -2.34
CA ASP A 737 21.43 3.57 -2.67
C ASP A 737 21.62 2.29 -1.83
N ASN A 738 20.89 2.12 -0.72
CA ASN A 738 20.95 0.92 0.12
C ASN A 738 19.68 0.06 -0.03
N PRO A 739 19.68 -0.96 -0.93
CA PRO A 739 18.51 -1.81 -1.16
C PRO A 739 18.09 -2.65 0.05
N THR A 740 18.96 -2.80 1.05
CA THR A 740 18.66 -3.44 2.34
C THR A 740 17.99 -2.47 3.34
N ASN A 741 18.30 -1.17 3.25
CA ASN A 741 17.83 -0.12 4.16
C ASN A 741 16.94 0.91 3.44
N GLY A 742 16.06 0.51 2.52
CA GLY A 742 15.19 1.42 1.74
C GLY A 742 14.28 2.31 2.61
N PHE A 743 12.98 2.37 2.36
CA PHE A 743 12.11 2.95 3.39
C PHE A 743 12.18 2.08 4.66
N GLN A 744 12.60 2.68 5.78
CA GLN A 744 12.68 2.07 7.12
C GLN A 744 11.58 2.67 8.01
N PRO A 745 10.36 2.10 7.99
CA PRO A 745 9.15 2.77 8.50
C PRO A 745 9.12 2.88 10.03
N MET A 746 9.92 2.06 10.73
CA MET A 746 9.91 1.95 12.19
C MET A 746 10.76 3.01 12.91
N ALA A 747 11.54 3.82 12.19
CA ALA A 747 12.51 4.78 12.77
C ALA A 747 11.95 6.20 13.06
N THR A 748 10.66 6.46 12.84
CA THR A 748 10.12 7.82 12.99
C THR A 748 9.76 8.16 14.45
N GLU A 749 10.48 9.10 15.06
CA GLU A 749 10.32 9.54 16.47
C GLU A 749 8.93 10.12 16.81
N ARG A 750 8.08 10.43 15.81
CA ARG A 750 6.73 11.00 15.98
C ARG A 750 5.69 10.21 15.18
N ALA A 751 5.31 9.04 15.70
CA ALA A 751 4.28 8.16 15.16
C ALA A 751 2.84 8.65 15.45
N LEU A 752 2.52 9.89 15.05
CA LEU A 752 1.23 10.52 15.33
C LEU A 752 0.05 9.70 14.79
N TRP A 753 0.11 9.19 13.58
CA TRP A 753 -0.95 8.40 12.96
C TRP A 753 -0.64 6.90 12.98
N GLY A 754 0.25 6.47 13.87
CA GLY A 754 0.79 5.12 13.91
C GLY A 754 2.23 5.08 13.43
N GLN A 755 2.91 3.97 13.73
CA GLN A 755 4.29 3.76 13.31
C GLN A 755 4.33 3.46 11.81
N GLY A 756 5.30 4.03 11.10
CA GLY A 756 5.49 3.80 9.66
C GLY A 756 6.11 5.00 8.94
N THR A 757 6.19 4.90 7.61
CA THR A 757 6.66 5.96 6.72
C THR A 757 5.52 6.88 6.35
N TYR A 758 5.70 8.18 6.58
CA TYR A 758 4.69 9.21 6.33
C TYR A 758 4.84 9.76 4.92
N CYS A 759 3.78 9.67 4.13
CA CYS A 759 3.68 10.23 2.80
C CYS A 759 2.49 11.18 2.72
N ALA A 760 2.73 12.40 2.26
CA ALA A 760 1.71 13.43 2.13
C ALA A 760 1.06 13.39 0.75
N ARG A 761 -0.25 13.66 0.69
CA ARG A 761 -0.96 13.84 -0.59
C ARG A 761 -0.34 14.96 -1.43
N ASP A 762 0.06 16.07 -0.79
CA ASP A 762 0.49 17.29 -1.45
C ASP A 762 1.89 17.71 -0.96
N ALA A 763 2.75 18.20 -1.87
CA ALA A 763 4.11 18.64 -1.55
C ALA A 763 4.17 19.84 -0.58
N ALA A 764 3.06 20.57 -0.43
CA ALA A 764 2.94 21.67 0.52
C ALA A 764 3.23 21.24 1.97
N TYR A 765 2.89 20.01 2.35
CA TYR A 765 3.12 19.50 3.71
C TYR A 765 4.62 19.39 4.06
N PRO A 766 5.43 18.57 3.35
CA PRO A 766 6.85 18.43 3.66
C PRO A 766 7.65 19.73 3.47
N TRP A 767 7.16 20.64 2.60
CA TRP A 767 7.77 21.96 2.41
C TRP A 767 7.52 22.93 3.57
N GLN A 768 6.27 23.10 4.00
CA GLN A 768 5.90 24.21 4.90
C GLN A 768 5.74 23.82 6.36
N LEU A 769 5.12 22.67 6.64
CA LEU A 769 4.74 22.36 8.02
C LEU A 769 5.80 21.54 8.76
N ASN A 770 6.39 20.54 8.11
CA ASN A 770 7.40 19.69 8.76
C ASN A 770 8.83 20.22 8.60
N ASN A 771 9.03 21.29 7.82
CA ASN A 771 10.33 21.85 7.44
C ASN A 771 11.34 20.84 6.84
N CYS A 772 10.93 19.60 6.54
CA CYS A 772 11.82 18.56 6.03
C CYS A 772 12.51 18.97 4.73
N CYS A 773 11.83 19.67 3.83
CA CYS A 773 12.47 20.15 2.60
C CYS A 773 13.47 21.28 2.87
N LYS A 774 13.24 22.12 3.90
CA LYS A 774 14.14 23.24 4.24
C LYS A 774 15.45 22.77 4.87
N THR A 775 15.49 21.54 5.38
CA THR A 775 16.71 20.90 5.93
C THR A 775 17.31 19.88 4.96
N CYS A 776 16.54 19.44 3.96
CA CYS A 776 16.95 18.52 2.91
C CYS A 776 17.35 19.33 1.67
N ILE A 777 18.59 19.79 1.65
CA ILE A 777 19.14 20.67 0.60
C ILE A 777 20.25 19.94 -0.16
N ASP A 778 20.26 20.05 -1.48
CA ASP A 778 21.30 19.48 -2.35
C ASP A 778 22.62 20.29 -2.31
N GLY A 779 23.63 19.84 -3.06
CA GLY A 779 24.91 20.55 -3.15
C GLY A 779 24.85 21.93 -3.84
N GLU A 780 23.74 22.25 -4.52
CA GLU A 780 23.51 23.50 -5.25
C GLU A 780 22.64 24.51 -4.48
N GLY A 781 22.12 24.11 -3.31
CA GLY A 781 21.25 24.96 -2.48
C GLY A 781 19.75 24.78 -2.73
N ASN A 782 19.34 23.79 -3.55
CA ASN A 782 17.94 23.49 -3.83
C ASN A 782 17.36 22.58 -2.74
N MET A 783 16.11 22.85 -2.35
CA MET A 783 15.35 21.95 -1.47
C MET A 783 14.96 20.68 -2.23
N MET A 784 14.91 19.55 -1.52
CA MET A 784 14.55 18.24 -2.07
C MET A 784 13.26 17.69 -1.49
N VAL A 785 12.47 17.04 -2.34
CA VAL A 785 11.34 16.19 -1.94
C VAL A 785 11.27 14.96 -2.84
N MET A 786 10.89 13.81 -2.29
CA MET A 786 10.64 12.62 -3.08
C MET A 786 9.16 12.53 -3.47
N LEU A 787 8.92 12.18 -4.74
CA LEU A 787 7.63 11.75 -5.24
C LEU A 787 7.65 10.21 -5.34
N CYS A 788 6.83 9.57 -4.51
CA CYS A 788 6.78 8.14 -4.33
C CYS A 788 5.50 7.55 -4.93
N LEU A 789 5.62 6.38 -5.56
CA LEU A 789 4.48 5.52 -5.86
C LEU A 789 4.26 4.59 -4.66
N VAL A 790 3.09 4.69 -4.02
CA VAL A 790 2.82 4.07 -2.72
C VAL A 790 1.60 3.17 -2.80
N VAL A 791 1.74 1.90 -2.41
CA VAL A 791 0.61 0.99 -2.20
C VAL A 791 -0.01 1.29 -0.84
N VAL A 792 -1.19 1.91 -0.84
CA VAL A 792 -1.90 2.34 0.38
C VAL A 792 -3.02 1.37 0.78
N GLY A 793 -3.41 0.46 -0.12
CA GLY A 793 -4.45 -0.55 0.11
C GLY A 793 -5.79 0.06 0.56
N VAL A 794 -6.45 -0.58 1.51
CA VAL A 794 -7.61 0.00 2.22
C VAL A 794 -7.08 0.79 3.42
N PRO A 795 -7.21 2.12 3.46
CA PRO A 795 -6.76 2.93 4.59
C PRO A 795 -7.72 2.81 5.79
N THR A 796 -7.18 3.04 6.98
CA THR A 796 -7.96 3.28 8.20
C THR A 796 -7.41 4.46 8.96
N VAL A 797 -8.21 5.14 9.79
CA VAL A 797 -7.71 6.26 10.59
C VAL A 797 -6.57 5.78 11.51
N GLY A 798 -5.51 6.58 11.62
CA GLY A 798 -4.36 6.31 12.48
C GLY A 798 -4.58 6.68 13.94
N GLU A 799 -3.76 6.12 14.83
CA GLU A 799 -3.79 6.41 16.26
C GLU A 799 -2.36 6.39 16.82
N GLU A 800 -2.10 7.15 17.90
CA GLU A 800 -0.75 7.18 18.48
C GLU A 800 -0.36 5.82 19.01
N GLY A 801 0.88 5.42 18.75
CA GLY A 801 1.44 4.22 19.37
C GLY A 801 0.90 2.90 18.81
N LEU A 802 0.05 2.91 17.78
CA LEU A 802 -0.27 1.71 17.02
C LEU A 802 0.93 1.27 16.18
N ARG A 803 1.42 0.07 16.46
CA ARG A 803 2.60 -0.53 15.82
C ARG A 803 2.28 -1.42 14.64
N ASN A 804 1.11 -2.06 14.62
CA ASN A 804 0.73 -3.01 13.56
C ASN A 804 -0.56 -2.59 12.86
N MET A 805 -0.61 -2.77 11.55
CA MET A 805 -1.84 -2.65 10.76
C MET A 805 -2.85 -3.70 11.21
N PRO A 806 -4.05 -3.28 11.64
CA PRO A 806 -5.08 -4.23 12.05
C PRO A 806 -5.70 -4.95 10.84
N LYS A 807 -6.25 -6.15 11.10
CA LYS A 807 -7.05 -6.89 10.11
C LYS A 807 -8.35 -6.13 9.81
N ILE A 808 -8.83 -6.16 8.57
CA ILE A 808 -10.14 -5.56 8.22
C ILE A 808 -11.25 -6.34 8.93
N HIS A 809 -11.23 -7.68 8.83
CA HIS A 809 -12.18 -8.57 9.50
C HIS A 809 -11.60 -9.98 9.60
N GLU A 810 -11.71 -10.66 10.76
CA GLU A 810 -11.14 -12.01 10.96
C GLU A 810 -11.73 -13.06 10.02
N GLY A 811 -13.04 -12.98 9.78
CA GLY A 811 -13.74 -13.86 8.83
C GLY A 811 -13.63 -13.49 7.34
N LEU A 812 -12.82 -12.51 6.96
CA LEU A 812 -12.64 -12.17 5.54
C LEU A 812 -11.75 -13.23 4.86
N VAL A 813 -12.13 -13.66 3.65
CA VAL A 813 -11.39 -14.67 2.89
C VAL A 813 -11.12 -14.16 1.47
N PRO A 814 -9.84 -13.99 1.06
CA PRO A 814 -8.61 -14.11 1.88
C PRO A 814 -8.56 -13.11 3.05
N LYS A 815 -7.81 -13.47 4.10
CA LYS A 815 -7.52 -12.58 5.23
C LYS A 815 -6.80 -11.33 4.70
N MET A 816 -7.14 -10.16 5.23
CA MET A 816 -6.58 -8.89 4.76
C MET A 816 -6.44 -7.88 5.91
N ARG A 817 -5.31 -7.18 5.95
CA ARG A 817 -5.05 -6.02 6.82
C ARG A 817 -5.36 -4.72 6.09
N TYR A 818 -5.62 -3.66 6.85
CA TYR A 818 -5.57 -2.31 6.29
C TYR A 818 -4.16 -2.06 5.72
N GLY A 819 -4.08 -1.31 4.62
CA GLY A 819 -2.81 -1.07 3.93
C GLY A 819 -2.07 0.19 4.41
N SER A 820 -2.79 1.11 5.04
CA SER A 820 -2.21 2.37 5.53
C SER A 820 -3.04 2.99 6.64
N PHE A 821 -2.40 3.82 7.46
CA PHE A 821 -3.07 4.72 8.38
C PHE A 821 -3.24 6.08 7.71
N VAL A 822 -4.31 6.79 8.06
CA VAL A 822 -4.56 8.14 7.57
C VAL A 822 -4.91 9.10 8.70
N ASP A 823 -4.65 10.39 8.48
CA ASP A 823 -5.03 11.45 9.41
C ASP A 823 -6.54 11.69 9.48
N SER A 824 -7.24 11.45 8.36
CA SER A 824 -8.68 11.55 8.28
C SER A 824 -9.21 10.50 7.29
N PRO A 825 -10.23 9.71 7.65
CA PRO A 825 -10.84 8.77 6.72
C PRO A 825 -11.63 9.50 5.61
N ALA A 826 -12.22 10.66 5.91
CA ALA A 826 -13.01 11.42 4.94
C ALA A 826 -12.13 12.10 3.90
N ASN A 827 -11.03 12.73 4.30
CA ASN A 827 -10.14 13.51 3.43
C ASN A 827 -8.67 13.30 3.83
N PRO A 828 -8.08 12.15 3.43
CA PRO A 828 -6.69 11.85 3.77
C PRO A 828 -5.72 12.85 3.12
N GLU A 829 -4.91 13.51 3.96
CA GLU A 829 -3.74 14.30 3.55
C GLU A 829 -2.43 13.59 3.89
N MET A 830 -2.45 12.70 4.89
CA MET A 830 -1.32 11.88 5.29
C MET A 830 -1.67 10.41 5.16
N PHE A 831 -0.71 9.65 4.63
CA PHE A 831 -0.72 8.20 4.59
C PHE A 831 0.51 7.69 5.34
N VAL A 832 0.31 6.70 6.22
CA VAL A 832 1.40 6.04 6.92
C VAL A 832 1.40 4.58 6.52
N VAL A 833 2.49 4.15 5.89
CA VAL A 833 2.68 2.77 5.39
C VAL A 833 3.77 2.11 6.20
N GLN A 834 3.53 0.86 6.62
CA GLN A 834 4.42 0.15 7.56
C GLN A 834 5.45 -0.73 6.87
N ASN A 835 5.21 -1.10 5.62
CA ASN A 835 6.11 -1.94 4.85
C ASN A 835 6.82 -1.07 3.81
N GLY A 836 8.15 -0.99 3.92
CA GLY A 836 8.97 -0.21 2.98
C GLY A 836 8.89 -0.72 1.55
N ALA A 837 8.58 -2.01 1.35
CA ALA A 837 8.38 -2.58 0.02
C ALA A 837 7.16 -1.95 -0.69
N ASP A 838 6.18 -1.42 0.03
CA ASP A 838 5.00 -0.78 -0.55
C ASP A 838 5.26 0.65 -1.04
N ILE A 839 6.51 1.14 -0.97
CA ILE A 839 6.90 2.50 -1.32
C ILE A 839 8.06 2.48 -2.32
N TYR A 840 7.81 2.99 -3.53
CA TYR A 840 8.84 3.18 -4.53
C TYR A 840 9.19 4.67 -4.70
N PRO A 841 10.41 5.12 -4.35
CA PRO A 841 10.82 6.53 -4.46
C PRO A 841 11.16 6.88 -5.91
N ALA A 842 10.16 7.03 -6.78
CA ALA A 842 10.37 7.11 -8.22
C ALA A 842 11.13 8.37 -8.68
N TYR A 843 10.94 9.51 -8.01
CA TYR A 843 11.55 10.78 -8.39
C TYR A 843 12.03 11.58 -7.18
N ILE A 844 13.14 12.30 -7.34
CA ILE A 844 13.58 13.38 -6.47
C ILE A 844 13.37 14.70 -7.22
N ILE A 845 12.66 15.63 -6.60
CA ILE A 845 12.39 16.95 -7.14
C ILE A 845 13.22 17.96 -6.37
N HIS A 846 14.05 18.71 -7.10
CA HIS A 846 14.91 19.76 -6.59
C HIS A 846 14.29 21.12 -6.94
N PHE A 847 14.02 21.96 -5.94
CA PHE A 847 13.24 23.19 -6.11
C PHE A 847 13.67 24.30 -5.15
N SER A 848 13.27 25.54 -5.45
CA SER A 848 13.55 26.75 -4.63
C SER A 848 12.29 27.53 -4.25
#